data_AF-A0A260ZBJ2-F1
#
_entry.id   AF-A0A260ZBJ2-F1
#
_cell.length_a   1.000
_cell.length_b   1.000
_cell.length_c   1.000
_cell.angle_alpha   90.00
_cell.angle_beta   90.00
_cell.angle_gamma   90.00
#
_symmetry.space_group_name_H-M   'P 1'
#
loop_
_entity.id
_entity.type
_entity.pdbx_description
1 polymer ?
#
loop_
_entity_poly.entity_id
_entity_poly.type
_entity_poly.pdbx_seq_one_letter_code
_entity_poly.pdbx_strand_id
1 'polypeptide(L)'
;MLILLFFSFISLSSQSFSVYRLLPKTQTDFQAIQRLYKNATDHDLNFWKTGKDKHGFWDVMVELKNEKFLMDYLQINDISHVKTIEDVEKLISKHENNQTLSKMFPRLWDDSSSAHYDFHTYGSYQRMTDWMKQLVVKYPKMVQYISIGKTTEGRNIDGVEIGGDSRTKKIFWIDGGIHAREWAAPHTALFFIHQLTSRANEPGIKKLLEEITFVVVPCLNPDGYEFTRSSTNPHVRLWRKNRSKMQCRKDIWGRNRCCRGVDLNRNFDFHFRESGTSDDPCSEIYQGPAPFSEPEAKAVRDALLSQRYKGRTDAYITLHTYSQAKVKFVYLLELRPDEKNWDGFILDEKELIPTARETWEGVRVVAEAVLDRIVAQKASTPREAPKARGFRFGDGTEGSCFDVRHACKRWVQEREELCRTVPIFMRENCAYSFFYSFLHLFMKGYKRYTTLMRILHFTISQDIRHTTFQNCLIQFVFKLIRINPETENSVKYLRSLYEDSSPYELDFWQPPTHIGAIVDLTVAPSDAPKFVRDLESKNINYIVAVNDLSKAIENERGSDKFYNPIAGFAYDKYNSLDEIHSEMKRLKKEYPTMITLIDIGQSHENRTLLVMKITGKRNPLGSKISMWIDGGIHAREWISPATAMYIAHELILGYENDATVAKLMDHIDFYILPVMNPDGYEYSREKNRMWRKNRSPAKCHRQTFSTVCCSGVDLNRNFDWFWASTGSSSDPCHDTYHGSSAFSEPESQAVRDFLEQNTPEAFISLHSYSQMWLIPYGHRKQSYPQDYHTGLRPLALRATKALYELYGTKYQVGTGADLMYEASGGSHDWAKGQLKVPYAYLIELRPKNTMMGHGFLLPEREIVPTGLETFESIKVVADELVAQFVEPVIRAKLTTTTRPSIPPYRRGYSIIDTTTMDPVEELAPVKKTFETSPPVKCMDYGDYCRLWGVLQLCYRDQVSKLCPKTCDSRCSFAV
;
A
#
# COMPACT_ATOMS: atom_id res chain seq x y z
N MET A 1 -47.35 -8.17 47.49
CA MET A 1 -46.45 -7.07 47.91
C MET A 1 -45.02 -7.58 48.20
N LEU A 2 -44.48 -8.45 47.32
CA LEU A 2 -43.12 -9.03 47.45
C LEU A 2 -42.47 -9.33 46.08
N ILE A 3 -43.00 -8.77 44.99
CA ILE A 3 -42.50 -8.94 43.60
C ILE A 3 -41.93 -7.61 43.03
N LEU A 4 -42.13 -6.49 43.73
CA LEU A 4 -41.62 -5.17 43.32
C LEU A 4 -40.26 -4.79 43.93
N LEU A 5 -39.61 -5.70 44.68
CA LEU A 5 -38.31 -5.45 45.33
C LEU A 5 -37.12 -6.18 44.68
N PHE A 6 -37.32 -6.91 43.58
CA PHE A 6 -36.24 -7.63 42.87
C PHE A 6 -35.72 -6.94 41.61
N PHE A 7 -36.28 -5.79 41.23
CA PHE A 7 -35.85 -5.01 40.04
C PHE A 7 -35.09 -3.71 40.36
N SER A 8 -34.53 -3.57 41.56
CA SER A 8 -33.79 -2.36 41.97
C SER A 8 -32.30 -2.55 42.27
N PHE A 9 -31.70 -3.70 41.94
CA PHE A 9 -30.26 -3.92 42.14
C PHE A 9 -29.57 -4.73 41.02
N ILE A 10 -29.72 -4.33 39.76
CA ILE A 10 -28.67 -4.48 38.73
C ILE A 10 -28.72 -3.26 37.81
N SER A 11 -28.33 -2.09 38.34
CA SER A 11 -27.71 -1.05 37.50
C SER A 11 -26.21 -1.31 37.54
N LEU A 12 -25.74 -2.26 36.72
CA LEU A 12 -24.34 -2.22 36.32
C LEU A 12 -24.25 -1.06 35.32
N SER A 13 -23.77 0.08 35.78
CA SER A 13 -23.47 1.23 34.93
C SER A 13 -22.53 0.76 33.81
N SER A 14 -23.02 0.69 32.58
CA SER A 14 -22.14 0.57 31.41
C SER A 14 -21.29 1.84 31.36
N GLN A 15 -20.00 1.72 31.67
CA GLN A 15 -19.04 2.81 31.52
C GLN A 15 -18.81 3.00 30.02
N SER A 16 -19.58 3.86 29.38
CA SER A 16 -19.37 4.16 27.97
C SER A 16 -18.24 5.20 27.82
N PHE A 17 -17.41 5.00 26.80
CA PHE A 17 -16.27 5.85 26.47
C PHE A 17 -16.43 6.34 25.05
N SER A 18 -16.08 7.60 24.82
CA SER A 18 -16.12 8.19 23.48
C SER A 18 -14.76 8.79 23.12
N VAL A 19 -14.48 8.86 21.82
CA VAL A 19 -13.26 9.52 21.31
C VAL A 19 -13.63 10.80 20.59
N TYR A 20 -12.90 11.87 20.89
CA TYR A 20 -13.00 13.16 20.25
C TYR A 20 -11.72 13.49 19.53
N ARG A 21 -11.84 13.92 18.28
CA ARG A 21 -10.78 14.55 17.51
C ARG A 21 -10.83 16.05 17.72
N LEU A 22 -9.77 16.61 18.27
CA LEU A 22 -9.58 18.05 18.46
C LEU A 22 -8.77 18.60 17.30
N LEU A 23 -9.28 19.67 16.70
CA LEU A 23 -8.78 20.31 15.48
C LEU A 23 -8.35 21.74 15.82
N PRO A 24 -7.10 21.98 16.21
CA PRO A 24 -6.61 23.35 16.40
C PRO A 24 -6.64 24.09 15.05
N LYS A 25 -7.20 25.30 15.03
CA LYS A 25 -7.17 26.21 13.87
C LYS A 25 -6.12 27.29 14.05
N THR A 26 -5.85 27.66 15.30
CA THR A 26 -4.88 28.71 15.66
C THR A 26 -3.77 28.17 16.57
N GLN A 27 -2.69 28.96 16.72
CA GLN A 27 -1.63 28.65 17.67
C GLN A 27 -2.13 28.67 19.12
N THR A 28 -3.15 29.49 19.41
CA THR A 28 -3.78 29.59 20.73
C THR A 28 -4.55 28.32 21.07
N ASP A 29 -5.30 27.78 20.11
CA ASP A 29 -6.02 26.51 20.25
C ASP A 29 -5.03 25.38 20.56
N PHE A 30 -3.92 25.33 19.80
CA PHE A 30 -2.87 24.35 20.02
C PHE A 30 -2.28 24.44 21.44
N GLN A 31 -1.99 25.65 21.92
CA GLN A 31 -1.50 25.87 23.29
C GLN A 31 -2.55 25.50 24.36
N ALA A 32 -3.83 25.73 24.10
CA ALA A 32 -4.91 25.31 24.99
C ALA A 32 -5.01 23.77 25.06
N ILE A 33 -4.97 23.09 23.91
CA ILE A 33 -4.95 21.61 23.88
C ILE A 33 -3.69 21.07 24.56
N GLN A 34 -2.53 21.73 24.41
CA GLN A 34 -1.31 21.34 25.13
C GLN A 34 -1.44 21.48 26.66
N ARG A 35 -2.16 22.50 27.15
CA ARG A 35 -2.47 22.64 28.58
C ARG A 35 -3.41 21.55 29.06
N LEU A 36 -4.45 21.23 28.28
CA LEU A 36 -5.36 20.11 28.55
C LEU A 36 -4.61 18.78 28.60
N TYR A 37 -3.69 18.55 27.65
CA TYR A 37 -2.84 17.35 27.61
C TYR A 37 -1.93 17.22 28.83
N LYS A 38 -1.30 18.31 29.27
CA LYS A 38 -0.46 18.31 30.48
C LYS A 38 -1.23 17.96 31.76
N ASN A 39 -2.51 18.33 31.81
CA ASN A 39 -3.40 18.06 32.94
C ASN A 39 -4.34 16.87 32.66
N ALA A 40 -4.06 16.06 31.62
CA ALA A 40 -4.96 15.01 31.17
C ALA A 40 -5.26 13.99 32.26
N THR A 41 -4.25 13.61 33.04
CA THR A 41 -4.41 12.68 34.17
C THR A 41 -5.39 13.21 35.21
N ASP A 42 -5.39 14.52 35.48
CA ASP A 42 -6.24 15.10 36.50
C ASP A 42 -7.73 15.00 36.15
N HIS A 43 -8.03 14.99 34.85
CA HIS A 43 -9.39 14.93 34.32
C HIS A 43 -9.76 13.56 33.72
N ASP A 44 -8.97 12.51 34.00
CA ASP A 44 -9.07 11.15 33.44
C ASP A 44 -9.25 11.14 31.90
N LEU A 45 -8.52 12.02 31.21
CA LEU A 45 -8.50 12.09 29.75
C LEU A 45 -7.37 11.22 29.19
N ASN A 46 -7.68 10.37 28.22
CA ASN A 46 -6.70 9.50 27.59
C ASN A 46 -6.43 9.94 26.14
N PHE A 47 -5.32 10.64 25.93
CA PHE A 47 -4.92 11.08 24.60
C PHE A 47 -4.33 9.91 23.81
N TRP A 48 -5.05 9.50 22.76
CA TRP A 48 -4.60 8.50 21.81
C TRP A 48 -3.58 9.08 20.84
N LYS A 49 -3.74 10.36 20.46
CA LYS A 49 -2.83 11.08 19.57
C LYS A 49 -2.56 12.50 20.05
N THR A 50 -1.31 12.92 19.85
CA THR A 50 -0.88 14.31 20.08
C THR A 50 -0.49 14.98 18.76
N GLY A 51 -1.00 16.18 18.52
CA GLY A 51 -0.61 17.01 17.38
C GLY A 51 0.78 17.61 17.58
N LYS A 52 1.57 17.68 16.51
CA LYS A 52 2.93 18.24 16.53
C LYS A 52 2.96 19.76 16.46
N ASP A 53 1.96 20.34 15.80
CA ASP A 53 1.79 21.77 15.60
C ASP A 53 0.29 22.12 15.46
N LYS A 54 -0.01 23.39 15.17
CA LYS A 54 -1.38 23.90 14.97
C LYS A 54 -2.12 23.29 13.78
N HIS A 55 -1.47 22.52 12.91
CA HIS A 55 -2.09 21.80 11.79
C HIS A 55 -2.33 20.32 12.13
N GLY A 56 -1.75 19.82 13.23
CA GLY A 56 -1.94 18.46 13.71
C GLY A 56 -3.16 18.31 14.61
N PHE A 57 -3.97 17.29 14.34
CA PHE A 57 -5.12 16.93 15.17
C PHE A 57 -4.71 16.06 16.37
N TRP A 58 -5.54 16.08 17.41
CA TRP A 58 -5.37 15.30 18.64
C TRP A 58 -6.59 14.40 18.81
N ASP A 59 -6.40 13.14 19.20
CA ASP A 59 -7.51 12.24 19.51
C ASP A 59 -7.50 11.96 21.01
N VAL A 60 -8.62 12.22 21.69
CA VAL A 60 -8.79 12.04 23.14
C VAL A 60 -9.99 11.17 23.45
N MET A 61 -9.76 10.07 24.17
CA MET A 61 -10.80 9.24 24.76
C MET A 61 -11.19 9.79 26.12
N VAL A 62 -12.50 9.88 26.35
CA VAL A 62 -13.10 10.38 27.60
C VAL A 62 -14.23 9.44 28.02
N GLU A 63 -14.34 9.21 29.33
CA GLU A 63 -15.48 8.51 29.93
C GLU A 63 -16.70 9.43 29.99
N LEU A 64 -17.92 8.90 29.82
CA LEU A 64 -19.16 9.69 29.84
C LEU A 64 -19.25 10.67 31.03
N LYS A 65 -18.80 10.28 32.23
CA LYS A 65 -18.86 11.13 33.44
C LYS A 65 -18.00 12.40 33.33
N ASN A 66 -16.96 12.37 32.50
CA ASN A 66 -16.01 13.46 32.30
C ASN A 66 -16.21 14.16 30.94
N GLU A 67 -17.14 13.67 30.10
CA GLU A 67 -17.45 14.26 28.79
C GLU A 67 -17.89 15.73 28.92
N LYS A 68 -18.72 16.03 29.92
CA LYS A 68 -19.16 17.41 30.18
C LYS A 68 -17.99 18.36 30.41
N PHE A 69 -17.02 17.96 31.23
CA PHE A 69 -15.82 18.77 31.47
C PHE A 69 -15.05 19.03 30.18
N LEU A 70 -14.85 18.00 29.35
CA LEU A 70 -14.17 18.15 28.08
C LEU A 70 -14.92 19.10 27.15
N MET A 71 -16.25 18.94 27.00
CA MET A 71 -17.06 19.82 26.16
C MET A 71 -17.03 21.27 26.64
N ASP A 72 -17.18 21.51 27.94
CA ASP A 72 -17.11 22.84 28.54
C ASP A 72 -15.73 23.49 28.27
N TYR A 73 -14.65 22.73 28.42
CA TYR A 73 -13.28 23.21 28.14
C TYR A 73 -13.10 23.58 26.66
N LEU A 74 -13.57 22.73 25.75
CA LEU A 74 -13.45 22.97 24.30
C LEU A 74 -14.28 24.18 23.87
N GLN A 75 -15.48 24.34 24.42
CA GLN A 75 -16.35 25.48 24.13
C GLN A 75 -15.78 26.80 24.64
N ILE A 76 -15.26 26.83 25.88
CA ILE A 76 -14.64 28.05 26.46
C ILE A 76 -13.43 28.52 25.64
N ASN A 77 -12.68 27.59 25.05
CA ASN A 77 -11.49 27.89 24.26
C ASN A 77 -11.74 27.93 22.74
N ASP A 78 -12.99 27.86 22.29
CA ASP A 78 -13.40 27.84 20.86
C ASP A 78 -12.65 26.78 20.01
N ILE A 79 -12.40 25.60 20.59
CA ILE A 79 -11.66 24.52 19.94
C ILE A 79 -12.61 23.65 19.11
N SER A 80 -12.38 23.62 17.80
CA SER A 80 -13.13 22.76 16.88
C SER A 80 -12.86 21.28 17.19
N HIS A 81 -13.92 20.47 17.21
CA HIS A 81 -13.81 19.05 17.53
C HIS A 81 -14.89 18.22 16.82
N VAL A 82 -14.62 16.93 16.69
CA VAL A 82 -15.55 15.92 16.14
C VAL A 82 -15.53 14.69 17.04
N LYS A 83 -16.70 14.18 17.43
CA LYS A 83 -16.81 12.89 18.12
C LYS A 83 -16.57 11.78 17.08
N THR A 84 -15.42 11.12 17.13
CA THR A 84 -15.01 10.13 16.13
C THR A 84 -15.47 8.72 16.47
N ILE A 85 -15.57 8.39 17.76
CA ILE A 85 -16.09 7.11 18.22
C ILE A 85 -17.14 7.39 19.30
N GLU A 86 -18.37 6.95 19.04
CA GLU A 86 -19.49 7.12 19.97
C GLU A 86 -19.33 6.26 21.23
N ASP A 87 -19.01 4.98 21.04
CA ASP A 87 -18.84 4.01 22.12
C ASP A 87 -17.69 3.05 21.81
N VAL A 88 -16.57 3.24 22.50
CA VAL A 88 -15.35 2.44 22.34
C VAL A 88 -15.56 1.00 22.81
N GLU A 89 -16.29 0.78 23.91
CA GLU A 89 -16.52 -0.56 24.45
C GLU A 89 -17.41 -1.39 23.51
N LYS A 90 -18.43 -0.76 22.92
CA LYS A 90 -19.27 -1.38 21.90
C LYS A 90 -18.48 -1.68 20.63
N LEU A 91 -17.55 -0.82 20.22
CA LEU A 91 -16.68 -1.06 19.06
C LEU A 91 -15.77 -2.27 19.29
N ILE A 92 -15.09 -2.32 20.45
CA ILE A 92 -14.28 -3.47 20.88
C ILE A 92 -15.14 -4.74 20.90
N SER A 93 -16.29 -4.69 21.58
CA SER A 93 -17.20 -5.83 21.71
C SER A 93 -17.77 -6.29 20.37
N LYS A 94 -18.02 -5.40 19.41
CA LYS A 94 -18.48 -5.76 18.06
C LYS A 94 -17.39 -6.50 17.29
N HIS A 95 -16.14 -6.06 17.40
CA HIS A 95 -15.00 -6.74 16.77
C HIS A 95 -14.73 -8.10 17.43
N GLU A 96 -14.81 -8.18 18.75
CA GLU A 96 -14.54 -9.40 19.50
C GLU A 96 -15.71 -10.41 19.48
N ASN A 97 -16.99 -9.98 19.43
CA ASN A 97 -18.15 -10.89 19.37
C ASN A 97 -18.48 -11.44 17.97
N ASN A 98 -18.04 -10.79 16.88
CA ASN A 98 -18.14 -11.33 15.52
C ASN A 98 -17.40 -12.68 15.35
N GLN A 99 -16.62 -13.10 16.35
CA GLN A 99 -15.99 -14.41 16.48
C GLN A 99 -16.99 -15.59 16.55
N THR A 100 -18.27 -15.37 16.90
CA THR A 100 -19.26 -16.47 16.93
C THR A 100 -19.86 -16.80 15.56
N LEU A 101 -19.96 -15.83 14.65
CA LEU A 101 -20.49 -16.02 13.27
C LEU A 101 -19.41 -16.45 12.27
N SER A 102 -18.13 -16.15 12.53
CA SER A 102 -16.98 -16.57 11.70
C SER A 102 -16.75 -18.09 11.67
N LYS A 103 -17.44 -18.87 12.51
CA LYS A 103 -17.41 -20.34 12.48
C LYS A 103 -18.13 -20.98 11.27
N MET A 104 -18.81 -20.20 10.42
CA MET A 104 -19.61 -20.72 9.29
C MET A 104 -18.92 -20.69 7.90
N PHE A 105 -17.66 -20.27 7.78
CA PHE A 105 -16.93 -20.32 6.51
C PHE A 105 -15.85 -21.42 6.51
N PRO A 106 -15.65 -22.16 5.41
CA PRO A 106 -14.55 -23.10 5.30
C PRO A 106 -13.23 -22.33 5.40
N ARG A 107 -12.50 -22.59 6.49
CA ARG A 107 -11.17 -22.05 6.74
C ARG A 107 -10.23 -22.52 5.63
N LEU A 108 -9.39 -21.64 5.11
CA LEU A 108 -8.27 -22.07 4.26
C LEU A 108 -7.24 -22.72 5.18
N TRP A 109 -7.18 -24.04 5.10
CA TRP A 109 -6.26 -24.88 5.86
C TRP A 109 -4.94 -24.90 5.10
N ASP A 110 -3.91 -24.26 5.65
CA ASP A 110 -2.57 -24.34 5.09
C ASP A 110 -1.71 -25.33 5.90
N ASP A 111 -1.33 -26.39 5.18
CA ASP A 111 -0.39 -27.48 5.43
C ASP A 111 -0.53 -28.47 6.61
N SER A 112 -0.55 -29.74 6.19
CA SER A 112 -0.38 -30.95 6.97
C SER A 112 1.06 -31.05 7.54
N SER A 113 1.29 -30.65 8.80
CA SER A 113 2.32 -31.26 9.68
C SER A 113 2.44 -30.57 11.05
N SER A 114 2.04 -31.31 12.10
CA SER A 114 2.31 -31.25 13.57
C SER A 114 2.55 -29.94 14.37
N ALA A 115 2.88 -28.80 13.78
CA ALA A 115 3.02 -27.50 14.49
C ALA A 115 2.04 -26.48 13.91
N HIS A 116 0.89 -26.30 14.56
CA HIS A 116 -0.24 -25.53 14.02
C HIS A 116 -0.49 -24.24 14.82
N TYR A 117 -0.58 -23.10 14.12
CA TYR A 117 -0.95 -21.80 14.68
C TYR A 117 -1.90 -21.06 13.74
N ASP A 118 -2.95 -20.48 14.30
CA ASP A 118 -3.96 -19.75 13.54
C ASP A 118 -3.53 -18.28 13.43
N PHE A 119 -3.15 -17.88 12.22
CA PHE A 119 -2.76 -16.50 11.93
C PHE A 119 -3.94 -15.59 11.58
N HIS A 120 -5.17 -16.07 11.63
CA HIS A 120 -6.35 -15.23 11.40
C HIS A 120 -6.92 -14.63 12.69
N THR A 121 -6.40 -15.01 13.86
CA THR A 121 -6.89 -14.52 15.16
C THR A 121 -5.73 -14.07 16.05
N TYR A 122 -6.01 -13.19 17.02
CA TYR A 122 -5.03 -12.87 18.06
C TYR A 122 -4.98 -14.00 19.10
N GLY A 123 -3.87 -14.74 19.16
CA GLY A 123 -3.64 -15.80 20.15
C GLY A 123 -3.25 -15.28 21.54
N SER A 124 -3.47 -16.08 22.59
CA SER A 124 -2.87 -15.82 23.92
C SER A 124 -1.35 -16.04 23.87
N TYR A 125 -0.61 -15.40 24.76
CA TYR A 125 0.82 -15.58 24.91
C TYR A 125 1.20 -17.05 25.15
N GLN A 126 0.38 -17.80 25.89
CA GLN A 126 0.56 -19.24 26.04
C GLN A 126 0.51 -19.95 24.68
N ARG A 127 -0.48 -19.65 23.85
CA ARG A 127 -0.60 -20.23 22.50
C ARG A 127 0.59 -19.87 21.61
N MET A 128 1.09 -18.64 21.70
CA MET A 128 2.28 -18.18 20.97
C MET A 128 3.51 -19.01 21.36
N THR A 129 3.75 -19.16 22.67
CA THR A 129 4.93 -19.88 23.19
C THR A 129 4.85 -21.38 22.92
N ASP A 130 3.67 -21.99 23.01
CA ASP A 130 3.47 -23.41 22.69
C ASP A 130 3.77 -23.68 21.21
N TRP A 131 3.34 -22.80 20.31
CA TRP A 131 3.66 -22.92 18.89
C TRP A 131 5.16 -22.75 18.60
N MET A 132 5.82 -21.76 19.21
CA MET A 132 7.27 -21.58 19.07
C MET A 132 8.04 -22.83 19.56
N LYS A 133 7.59 -23.47 20.64
CA LYS A 133 8.17 -24.74 21.12
C LYS A 133 7.94 -25.88 20.13
N GLN A 134 6.76 -25.97 19.51
CA GLN A 134 6.48 -26.96 18.47
C GLN A 134 7.37 -26.77 17.24
N LEU A 135 7.66 -25.52 16.85
CA LEU A 135 8.59 -25.23 15.75
C LEU A 135 10.01 -25.73 16.04
N VAL A 136 10.47 -25.63 17.28
CA VAL A 136 11.79 -26.11 17.70
C VAL A 136 11.86 -27.64 17.61
N VAL A 137 10.77 -28.34 17.96
CA VAL A 137 10.68 -29.79 17.77
C VAL A 137 10.68 -30.16 16.28
N LYS A 138 10.01 -29.37 15.45
CA LYS A 138 9.89 -29.62 14.01
C LYS A 138 11.19 -29.32 13.24
N TYR A 139 11.91 -28.26 13.62
CA TYR A 139 13.10 -27.76 12.93
C TYR A 139 14.29 -27.61 13.90
N PRO A 140 14.74 -28.68 14.59
CA PRO A 140 15.67 -28.59 15.71
C PRO A 140 17.09 -28.12 15.34
N LYS A 141 17.45 -28.17 14.05
CA LYS A 141 18.75 -27.69 13.53
C LYS A 141 18.72 -26.24 13.05
N MET A 142 17.53 -25.65 12.95
CA MET A 142 17.32 -24.32 12.36
C MET A 142 16.75 -23.34 13.38
N VAL A 143 15.86 -23.81 14.23
CA VAL A 143 15.11 -23.00 15.20
C VAL A 143 15.53 -23.37 16.62
N GLN A 144 15.93 -22.38 17.41
CA GLN A 144 16.18 -22.54 18.84
C GLN A 144 15.19 -21.71 19.66
N TYR A 145 14.67 -22.29 20.74
CA TYR A 145 13.86 -21.56 21.70
C TYR A 145 14.76 -20.72 22.61
N ILE A 146 14.41 -19.46 22.83
CA ILE A 146 15.13 -18.58 23.75
C ILE A 146 14.18 -17.90 24.72
N SER A 147 14.70 -17.57 25.89
CA SER A 147 14.04 -16.72 26.87
C SER A 147 15.03 -15.66 27.33
N ILE A 148 14.70 -14.39 27.16
CA ILE A 148 15.64 -13.28 27.39
C ILE A 148 15.56 -12.72 28.81
N GLY A 149 14.54 -13.10 29.58
CA GLY A 149 14.36 -12.66 30.95
C GLY A 149 12.96 -12.96 31.46
N LYS A 150 12.61 -12.36 32.59
CA LYS A 150 11.28 -12.45 33.18
C LYS A 150 10.66 -11.07 33.34
N THR A 151 9.34 -11.01 33.24
CA THR A 151 8.54 -9.83 33.50
C THR A 151 8.35 -9.57 34.99
N THR A 152 7.67 -8.46 35.30
CA THR A 152 7.37 -8.08 36.68
C THR A 152 6.46 -9.07 37.41
N GLU A 153 5.49 -9.69 36.74
CA GLU A 153 4.64 -10.74 37.34
C GLU A 153 5.28 -12.14 37.21
N GLY A 154 6.50 -12.23 36.67
CA GLY A 154 7.31 -13.45 36.65
C GLY A 154 7.12 -14.35 35.43
N ARG A 155 6.36 -13.93 34.41
CA ARG A 155 6.32 -14.61 33.11
C ARG A 155 7.66 -14.53 32.41
N ASN A 156 8.00 -15.55 31.64
CA ASN A 156 9.16 -15.49 30.76
C ASN A 156 8.90 -14.58 29.57
N ILE A 157 9.95 -13.93 29.06
CA ILE A 157 9.94 -13.18 27.81
C ILE A 157 10.60 -14.06 26.75
N ASP A 158 9.77 -14.73 25.97
CA ASP A 158 10.17 -15.85 25.12
C ASP A 158 10.21 -15.46 23.64
N GLY A 159 11.09 -16.11 22.90
CA GLY A 159 11.29 -15.92 21.47
C GLY A 159 11.99 -17.10 20.83
N VAL A 160 12.43 -16.92 19.58
CA VAL A 160 13.18 -17.93 18.83
C VAL A 160 14.37 -17.32 18.10
N GLU A 161 15.41 -18.13 17.93
CA GLU A 161 16.47 -17.88 16.95
C GLU A 161 16.25 -18.75 15.72
N ILE A 162 16.42 -18.17 14.53
CA ILE A 162 16.22 -18.86 13.25
C ILE A 162 17.44 -18.62 12.37
N GLY A 163 18.07 -19.70 11.91
CA GLY A 163 19.33 -19.66 11.15
C GLY A 163 20.40 -20.64 11.66
N GLY A 164 20.07 -21.53 12.60
CA GLY A 164 20.96 -22.57 13.13
C GLY A 164 22.04 -22.06 14.08
N ASP A 165 22.85 -22.99 14.60
CA ASP A 165 23.66 -22.82 15.82
C ASP A 165 24.98 -22.04 15.62
N SER A 166 25.24 -21.53 14.41
CA SER A 166 26.52 -20.91 14.10
C SER A 166 26.69 -19.57 14.81
N ARG A 167 27.67 -19.52 15.73
CA ARG A 167 28.02 -18.30 16.47
C ARG A 167 28.86 -17.29 15.66
N THR A 168 29.11 -17.54 14.37
CA THR A 168 29.82 -16.60 13.50
C THR A 168 28.90 -15.69 12.70
N LYS A 169 27.60 -16.05 12.59
CA LYS A 169 26.62 -15.30 11.81
C LYS A 169 26.32 -13.93 12.42
N LYS A 170 25.89 -12.98 11.59
CA LYS A 170 25.39 -11.70 12.09
C LYS A 170 23.99 -11.87 12.68
N ILE A 171 23.65 -11.03 13.65
CA ILE A 171 22.38 -11.07 14.34
C ILE A 171 21.47 -10.00 13.75
N PHE A 172 20.25 -10.41 13.40
CA PHE A 172 19.17 -9.53 13.01
C PHE A 172 18.07 -9.64 14.06
N TRP A 173 17.92 -8.60 14.88
CA TRP A 173 16.99 -8.61 16.00
C TRP A 173 15.63 -8.02 15.61
N ILE A 174 14.55 -8.73 15.95
CA ILE A 174 13.17 -8.30 15.76
C ILE A 174 12.39 -8.52 17.04
N ASP A 175 11.73 -7.47 17.56
CA ASP A 175 10.81 -7.61 18.68
C ASP A 175 9.49 -6.87 18.45
N GLY A 176 8.48 -7.23 19.25
CA GLY A 176 7.17 -6.61 19.23
C GLY A 176 6.47 -6.63 20.59
N GLY A 177 5.33 -5.97 20.67
CA GLY A 177 4.47 -6.02 21.86
C GLY A 177 5.09 -5.40 23.11
N ILE A 178 5.92 -4.37 22.96
CA ILE A 178 6.47 -3.62 24.09
C ILE A 178 5.39 -2.78 24.79
N HIS A 179 4.41 -2.25 24.03
CA HIS A 179 3.16 -1.74 24.59
C HIS A 179 2.09 -2.83 24.56
N ALA A 180 1.40 -3.00 25.69
CA ALA A 180 0.48 -4.11 25.92
C ALA A 180 -0.72 -4.18 24.96
N ARG A 181 -1.28 -3.02 24.57
CA ARG A 181 -2.46 -2.90 23.71
C ARG A 181 -2.22 -3.19 22.22
N GLU A 182 -0.97 -3.28 21.78
CA GLU A 182 -0.56 -3.30 20.37
C GLU A 182 -0.54 -4.73 19.81
N TRP A 183 -1.70 -5.40 19.79
CA TRP A 183 -1.79 -6.84 19.52
C TRP A 183 -1.28 -7.26 18.13
N ALA A 184 -1.30 -6.36 17.13
CA ALA A 184 -0.80 -6.65 15.79
C ALA A 184 0.72 -6.78 15.72
N ALA A 185 1.47 -6.15 16.65
CA ALA A 185 2.93 -6.27 16.69
C ALA A 185 3.39 -7.70 17.06
N PRO A 186 2.92 -8.34 18.15
CA PRO A 186 3.20 -9.74 18.42
C PRO A 186 2.74 -10.70 17.32
N HIS A 187 1.56 -10.45 16.74
CA HIS A 187 1.06 -11.28 15.63
C HIS A 187 2.00 -11.22 14.42
N THR A 188 2.42 -10.03 14.02
CA THR A 188 3.33 -9.82 12.87
C THR A 188 4.70 -10.46 13.11
N ALA A 189 5.24 -10.35 14.33
CA ALA A 189 6.48 -11.04 14.69
C ALA A 189 6.37 -12.57 14.57
N LEU A 190 5.23 -13.16 14.94
CA LEU A 190 4.98 -14.60 14.75
C LEU A 190 4.87 -14.95 13.26
N PHE A 191 4.27 -14.09 12.44
CA PHE A 191 4.20 -14.31 11.00
C PHE A 191 5.60 -14.30 10.36
N PHE A 192 6.53 -13.47 10.83
CA PHE A 192 7.92 -13.52 10.39
C PHE A 192 8.60 -14.83 10.73
N ILE A 193 8.39 -15.34 11.95
CA ILE A 193 8.86 -16.67 12.34
C ILE A 193 8.32 -17.72 11.37
N HIS A 194 7.04 -17.63 11.01
CA HIS A 194 6.43 -18.54 10.03
C HIS A 194 7.07 -18.43 8.65
N GLN A 195 7.23 -17.23 8.08
CA GLN A 195 7.87 -17.03 6.76
C GLN A 195 9.30 -17.57 6.74
N LEU A 196 10.10 -17.26 7.76
CA LEU A 196 11.48 -17.71 7.85
C LEU A 196 11.60 -19.24 7.96
N THR A 197 10.61 -19.91 8.57
CA THR A 197 10.67 -21.37 8.79
C THR A 197 9.98 -22.17 7.69
N SER A 198 8.80 -21.76 7.21
CA SER A 198 8.06 -22.48 6.18
C SER A 198 8.70 -22.36 4.80
N ARG A 199 9.34 -21.22 4.52
CA ARG A 199 10.01 -20.93 3.24
C ARG A 199 11.52 -21.05 3.30
N ALA A 200 12.06 -21.70 4.32
CA ALA A 200 13.52 -21.81 4.52
C ALA A 200 14.30 -22.45 3.35
N ASN A 201 13.61 -23.21 2.48
CA ASN A 201 14.21 -23.84 1.30
C ASN A 201 14.22 -22.93 0.06
N GLU A 202 13.51 -21.80 0.06
CA GLU A 202 13.52 -20.84 -1.05
C GLU A 202 14.90 -20.18 -1.17
N PRO A 203 15.47 -20.01 -2.38
CA PRO A 203 16.85 -19.55 -2.55
C PRO A 203 17.19 -18.25 -1.82
N GLY A 204 16.29 -17.26 -1.85
CA GLY A 204 16.50 -15.97 -1.17
C GLY A 204 16.52 -16.10 0.35
N ILE A 205 15.54 -16.81 0.92
CA ILE A 205 15.45 -17.03 2.38
C ILE A 205 16.58 -17.94 2.87
N LYS A 206 16.90 -18.98 2.10
CA LYS A 206 18.02 -19.87 2.39
C LYS A 206 19.34 -19.10 2.46
N LYS A 207 19.62 -18.23 1.49
CA LYS A 207 20.82 -17.37 1.47
C LYS A 207 20.87 -16.45 2.70
N LEU A 208 19.74 -15.88 3.11
CA LEU A 208 19.66 -15.08 4.33
C LEU A 208 19.96 -15.92 5.58
N LEU A 209 19.31 -17.07 5.73
CA LEU A 209 19.49 -17.97 6.88
C LEU A 209 20.90 -18.58 6.94
N GLU A 210 21.63 -18.65 5.83
CA GLU A 210 23.03 -19.10 5.78
C GLU A 210 24.01 -18.08 6.39
N GLU A 211 23.71 -16.79 6.33
CA GLU A 211 24.62 -15.70 6.76
C GLU A 211 24.15 -14.95 8.02
N ILE A 212 22.85 -14.96 8.27
CA ILE A 212 22.18 -14.21 9.32
C ILE A 212 21.44 -15.17 10.26
N THR A 213 21.55 -14.92 11.56
CA THR A 213 20.66 -15.50 12.57
C THR A 213 19.63 -14.45 12.96
N PHE A 214 18.36 -14.73 12.68
CA PHE A 214 17.24 -13.89 13.12
C PHE A 214 16.90 -14.22 14.57
N VAL A 215 16.86 -13.20 15.43
CA VAL A 215 16.41 -13.31 16.83
C VAL A 215 15.06 -12.61 16.90
N VAL A 216 13.98 -13.38 17.09
CA VAL A 216 12.62 -12.84 17.09
C VAL A 216 11.99 -13.03 18.47
N VAL A 217 11.62 -11.92 19.13
CA VAL A 217 10.94 -11.90 20.44
C VAL A 217 9.55 -11.29 20.27
N PRO A 218 8.48 -12.10 20.07
CA PRO A 218 7.19 -11.58 19.64
C PRO A 218 6.50 -10.65 20.64
N CYS A 219 6.68 -10.85 21.95
CA CYS A 219 6.02 -10.06 22.97
C CYS A 219 6.97 -9.72 24.13
N LEU A 220 7.41 -8.47 24.19
CA LEU A 220 8.26 -7.98 25.28
C LEU A 220 7.50 -7.71 26.58
N ASN A 221 6.19 -7.46 26.51
CA ASN A 221 5.33 -7.17 27.66
C ASN A 221 4.18 -8.21 27.78
N PRO A 222 4.47 -9.50 28.02
CA PRO A 222 3.44 -10.53 28.04
C PRO A 222 2.44 -10.38 29.19
N ASP A 223 2.83 -9.76 30.31
CA ASP A 223 1.90 -9.49 31.42
C ASP A 223 0.86 -8.44 31.05
N GLY A 224 1.30 -7.33 30.45
CA GLY A 224 0.39 -6.33 29.95
C GLY A 224 -0.47 -6.86 28.81
N TYR A 225 0.12 -7.61 27.88
CA TYR A 225 -0.61 -8.24 26.77
C TYR A 225 -1.75 -9.14 27.26
N GLU A 226 -1.49 -10.07 28.19
CA GLU A 226 -2.52 -10.92 28.76
C GLU A 226 -3.57 -10.13 29.57
N PHE A 227 -3.15 -9.09 30.28
CA PHE A 227 -4.08 -8.20 30.97
C PHE A 227 -5.04 -7.51 29.99
N THR A 228 -4.55 -6.98 28.88
CA THR A 228 -5.43 -6.33 27.88
C THR A 228 -6.45 -7.28 27.26
N ARG A 229 -6.17 -8.59 27.24
CA ARG A 229 -7.06 -9.62 26.71
C ARG A 229 -8.11 -10.10 27.71
N SER A 230 -8.02 -9.70 28.99
CA SER A 230 -8.90 -10.23 30.02
C SER A 230 -10.28 -9.55 30.09
N SER A 231 -10.48 -8.43 29.38
CA SER A 231 -11.75 -7.70 29.38
C SER A 231 -11.86 -6.77 28.17
N THR A 232 -13.08 -6.61 27.66
CA THR A 232 -13.46 -5.63 26.63
C THR A 232 -13.52 -4.19 27.16
N ASN A 233 -13.47 -3.99 28.48
CA ASN A 233 -13.50 -2.66 29.08
C ASN A 233 -12.33 -1.81 28.55
N PRO A 234 -12.55 -0.60 28.00
CA PRO A 234 -11.49 0.21 27.40
C PRO A 234 -10.30 0.50 28.32
N HIS A 235 -10.49 0.64 29.65
CA HIS A 235 -9.38 0.82 30.59
C HIS A 235 -8.49 -0.43 30.73
N VAL A 236 -9.03 -1.61 30.46
CA VAL A 236 -8.28 -2.87 30.45
C VAL A 236 -7.74 -3.15 29.06
N ARG A 237 -8.60 -3.16 28.04
CA ARG A 237 -8.26 -3.51 26.66
C ARG A 237 -7.23 -2.58 26.01
N LEU A 238 -7.28 -1.29 26.34
CA LEU A 238 -6.37 -0.27 25.80
C LEU A 238 -5.22 0.08 26.76
N TRP A 239 -4.98 -0.78 27.76
CA TRP A 239 -3.86 -0.64 28.68
C TRP A 239 -2.52 -0.67 27.92
N ARG A 240 -1.68 0.35 28.12
CA ARG A 240 -0.39 0.49 27.39
C ARG A 240 0.81 -0.12 28.12
N LYS A 241 0.87 0.11 29.43
CA LYS A 241 2.08 -0.06 30.26
C LYS A 241 2.34 -1.53 30.64
N ASN A 242 3.49 -1.80 31.27
CA ASN A 242 3.71 -3.08 31.94
C ASN A 242 2.84 -3.20 33.21
N ARG A 243 3.02 -4.29 33.96
CA ARG A 243 2.25 -4.60 35.18
C ARG A 243 3.06 -4.38 36.47
N SER A 244 3.95 -3.39 36.47
CA SER A 244 4.79 -3.07 37.63
C SER A 244 3.99 -2.62 38.85
N LYS A 245 4.61 -2.57 40.04
CA LYS A 245 3.91 -2.31 41.31
C LYS A 245 3.12 -0.99 41.28
N MET A 246 2.00 -0.99 41.98
CA MET A 246 1.13 0.19 42.11
C MET A 246 1.81 1.29 42.92
N GLN A 247 1.80 2.52 42.41
CA GLN A 247 2.33 3.72 43.05
C GLN A 247 1.17 4.68 43.33
N CYS A 248 1.06 5.14 44.57
CA CYS A 248 -0.01 6.06 44.99
C CYS A 248 0.56 7.45 45.26
N ARG A 249 -0.09 8.49 44.73
CA ARG A 249 0.20 9.90 45.01
C ARG A 249 -1.10 10.65 45.29
N LYS A 250 -1.03 11.74 46.05
CA LYS A 250 -2.17 12.63 46.22
C LYS A 250 -2.35 13.50 44.97
N ASP A 251 -3.56 13.54 44.42
CA ASP A 251 -3.92 14.43 43.31
C ASP A 251 -4.05 15.89 43.78
N ILE A 252 -4.32 16.81 42.84
CA ILE A 252 -4.51 18.25 43.13
C ILE A 252 -5.71 18.54 44.05
N TRP A 253 -6.60 17.56 44.24
CA TRP A 253 -7.75 17.62 45.15
C TRP A 253 -7.52 16.85 46.46
N GLY A 254 -6.28 16.40 46.71
CA GLY A 254 -5.88 15.71 47.93
C GLY A 254 -6.29 14.24 48.03
N ARG A 255 -6.86 13.64 46.96
CA ARG A 255 -7.26 12.23 46.92
C ARG A 255 -6.06 11.33 46.62
N ASN A 256 -5.96 10.17 47.27
CA ASN A 256 -4.96 9.17 46.93
C ASN A 256 -5.29 8.51 45.58
N ARG A 257 -4.57 8.89 44.54
CA ARG A 257 -4.62 8.28 43.21
C ARG A 257 -3.51 7.23 43.10
N CYS A 258 -3.92 5.98 42.89
CA CYS A 258 -3.02 4.84 42.77
C CYS A 258 -2.97 4.34 41.34
N CYS A 259 -1.78 4.31 40.74
CA CYS A 259 -1.58 3.95 39.35
C CYS A 259 -0.50 2.89 39.20
N ARG A 260 -0.66 2.04 38.19
CA ARG A 260 0.16 0.85 37.99
C ARG A 260 0.92 0.95 36.67
N GLY A 261 2.11 0.36 36.61
CA GLY A 261 2.83 0.16 35.36
C GLY A 261 3.70 1.34 34.92
N VAL A 262 4.68 1.02 34.08
CA VAL A 262 5.64 1.89 33.41
C VAL A 262 5.55 1.68 31.89
N ASP A 263 5.73 2.76 31.12
CA ASP A 263 5.91 2.67 29.67
C ASP A 263 7.31 2.15 29.36
N LEU A 264 7.40 0.87 28.98
CA LEU A 264 8.66 0.18 28.71
C LEU A 264 9.47 0.86 27.60
N ASN A 265 8.81 1.44 26.59
CA ASN A 265 9.48 2.12 25.49
C ASN A 265 10.02 3.52 25.87
N ARG A 266 9.86 3.92 27.14
CA ARG A 266 10.50 5.10 27.74
C ARG A 266 11.47 4.73 28.86
N ASN A 267 11.62 3.44 29.16
CA ASN A 267 12.46 2.95 30.25
C ASN A 267 13.91 2.65 29.82
N PHE A 268 14.36 3.11 28.65
CA PHE A 268 15.74 2.98 28.18
C PHE A 268 16.56 4.22 28.53
N ASP A 269 17.89 4.10 28.61
CA ASP A 269 18.80 5.16 29.06
C ASP A 269 19.04 6.29 28.04
N PHE A 270 18.79 6.04 26.77
CA PHE A 270 18.99 7.02 25.70
C PHE A 270 18.01 8.21 25.81
N HIS A 271 18.53 9.40 26.12
CA HIS A 271 17.74 10.62 26.39
C HIS A 271 16.63 10.44 27.44
N PHE A 272 16.87 9.59 28.44
CA PHE A 272 15.89 9.27 29.47
C PHE A 272 15.37 10.54 30.17
N ARG A 273 14.04 10.69 30.20
CA ARG A 273 13.33 11.80 30.86
C ARG A 273 13.55 13.19 30.22
N GLU A 274 14.21 13.28 29.07
CA GLU A 274 14.46 14.58 28.43
C GLU A 274 13.22 15.14 27.73
N SER A 275 12.53 14.30 26.94
CA SER A 275 11.32 14.71 26.21
C SER A 275 10.40 13.52 25.92
N GLY A 276 9.09 13.77 25.78
CA GLY A 276 8.11 12.73 25.44
C GLY A 276 7.85 11.71 26.55
N THR A 277 8.06 12.10 27.81
CA THR A 277 7.89 11.29 29.04
C THR A 277 7.12 12.08 30.11
N SER A 278 6.68 11.43 31.18
CA SER A 278 5.97 12.09 32.29
C SER A 278 6.40 11.56 33.66
N ASP A 279 6.59 12.44 34.65
CA ASP A 279 6.93 12.07 36.04
C ASP A 279 5.72 11.64 36.89
N ASP A 280 4.54 11.70 36.31
CA ASP A 280 3.29 11.24 36.92
C ASP A 280 3.13 9.73 36.70
N PRO A 281 3.12 8.90 37.77
CA PRO A 281 2.92 7.45 37.65
C PRO A 281 1.59 7.03 36.98
N CYS A 282 0.62 7.95 36.94
CA CYS A 282 -0.67 7.75 36.31
C CYS A 282 -0.66 8.06 34.82
N SER A 283 0.39 8.68 34.30
CA SER A 283 0.54 8.94 32.89
C SER A 283 0.80 7.66 32.09
N GLU A 284 0.27 7.61 30.87
CA GLU A 284 0.52 6.53 29.89
C GLU A 284 1.96 6.53 29.38
N ILE A 285 2.67 7.66 29.49
CA ILE A 285 4.08 7.83 29.09
C ILE A 285 5.02 7.92 30.31
N TYR A 286 4.58 7.38 31.46
CA TYR A 286 5.41 7.32 32.66
C TYR A 286 6.64 6.44 32.43
N GLN A 287 7.83 7.04 32.44
CA GLN A 287 9.09 6.37 32.10
C GLN A 287 9.67 5.48 33.20
N GLY A 288 9.09 5.52 34.41
CA GLY A 288 9.63 4.84 35.57
C GLY A 288 10.67 5.67 36.34
N PRO A 289 11.14 5.16 37.50
CA PRO A 289 12.02 5.92 38.40
C PRO A 289 13.45 6.11 37.90
N ALA A 290 13.95 5.23 37.02
CA ALA A 290 15.31 5.27 36.47
C ALA A 290 15.36 4.47 35.15
N PRO A 291 16.38 4.69 34.30
CA PRO A 291 16.62 3.84 33.15
C PRO A 291 16.74 2.38 33.56
N PHE A 292 16.14 1.51 32.77
CA PHE A 292 16.04 0.08 33.01
C PHE A 292 15.56 -0.21 34.43
N SER A 293 14.59 0.53 34.97
CA SER A 293 13.98 0.18 36.26
C SER A 293 13.17 -1.11 36.16
N GLU A 294 12.57 -1.35 35.00
CA GLU A 294 11.67 -2.45 34.74
C GLU A 294 12.41 -3.71 34.25
N PRO A 295 12.02 -4.90 34.72
CA PRO A 295 12.71 -6.14 34.36
C PRO A 295 12.59 -6.47 32.86
N GLU A 296 11.50 -6.06 32.20
CA GLU A 296 11.32 -6.28 30.76
C GLU A 296 12.34 -5.46 29.93
N ALA A 297 12.55 -4.19 30.27
CA ALA A 297 13.55 -3.35 29.61
C ALA A 297 14.99 -3.83 29.89
N LYS A 298 15.26 -4.28 31.13
CA LYS A 298 16.54 -4.92 31.48
C LYS A 298 16.79 -6.17 30.65
N ALA A 299 15.78 -7.01 30.43
CA ALA A 299 15.93 -8.26 29.70
C ALA A 299 16.41 -8.02 28.26
N VAL A 300 15.86 -7.01 27.56
CA VAL A 300 16.31 -6.64 26.20
C VAL A 300 17.76 -6.16 26.22
N ARG A 301 18.08 -5.23 27.13
CA ARG A 301 19.45 -4.72 27.30
C ARG A 301 20.45 -5.85 27.57
N ASP A 302 20.15 -6.70 28.54
CA ASP A 302 21.05 -7.76 29.00
C ASP A 302 21.22 -8.83 27.92
N ALA A 303 20.18 -9.13 27.14
CA ALA A 303 20.27 -9.99 25.97
C ALA A 303 21.21 -9.39 24.91
N LEU A 304 20.97 -8.15 24.46
CA LEU A 304 21.77 -7.49 23.43
C LEU A 304 23.24 -7.29 23.84
N LEU A 305 23.49 -7.04 25.13
CA LEU A 305 24.83 -6.88 25.69
C LEU A 305 25.48 -8.22 26.09
N SER A 306 24.76 -9.34 26.02
CA SER A 306 25.30 -10.66 26.34
C SER A 306 26.41 -11.05 25.35
N GLN A 307 27.30 -11.95 25.77
CA GLN A 307 28.31 -12.54 24.86
C GLN A 307 27.68 -13.21 23.62
N ARG A 308 26.39 -13.56 23.68
CA ARG A 308 25.68 -14.22 22.58
C ARG A 308 25.47 -13.27 21.40
N TYR A 309 25.15 -11.99 21.64
CA TYR A 309 24.75 -11.04 20.59
C TYR A 309 25.66 -9.80 20.48
N LYS A 310 26.37 -9.43 21.56
CA LYS A 310 27.19 -8.21 21.60
C LYS A 310 28.21 -8.17 20.46
N GLY A 311 28.20 -7.06 19.71
CA GLY A 311 29.09 -6.84 18.56
C GLY A 311 28.72 -7.62 17.29
N ARG A 312 27.62 -8.39 17.31
CA ARG A 312 27.10 -9.14 16.16
C ARG A 312 25.74 -8.66 15.68
N THR A 313 25.01 -7.89 16.48
CA THR A 313 23.73 -7.28 16.09
C THR A 313 23.95 -6.14 15.11
N ASP A 314 23.70 -6.42 13.83
CA ASP A 314 23.89 -5.45 12.74
C ASP A 314 22.57 -4.74 12.38
N ALA A 315 21.42 -5.28 12.79
CA ALA A 315 20.10 -4.67 12.66
C ALA A 315 19.22 -4.93 13.89
N TYR A 316 18.42 -3.92 14.26
CA TYR A 316 17.43 -3.97 15.34
C TYR A 316 16.12 -3.35 14.84
N ILE A 317 15.05 -4.15 14.84
CA ILE A 317 13.70 -3.75 14.44
C ILE A 317 12.76 -3.97 15.61
N THR A 318 11.96 -2.96 15.92
CA THR A 318 10.88 -3.07 16.91
C THR A 318 9.54 -2.70 16.27
N LEU A 319 8.54 -3.55 16.46
CA LEU A 319 7.22 -3.44 15.85
C LEU A 319 6.25 -2.74 16.82
N HIS A 320 5.58 -1.71 16.32
CA HIS A 320 4.59 -0.90 17.04
C HIS A 320 3.31 -0.72 16.22
N THR A 321 2.23 -0.28 16.86
CA THR A 321 0.97 0.06 16.17
C THR A 321 0.51 1.45 16.59
N TYR A 322 0.18 2.30 15.61
CA TYR A 322 -0.35 3.67 15.76
C TYR A 322 0.66 4.71 16.31
N SER A 323 1.52 5.26 15.43
CA SER A 323 1.99 6.66 15.30
C SER A 323 3.30 6.76 14.49
N GLN A 324 3.21 7.10 13.20
CA GLN A 324 4.38 7.16 12.28
C GLN A 324 5.47 8.16 12.73
N ALA A 325 6.57 7.65 13.30
CA ALA A 325 7.78 8.40 13.59
C ALA A 325 8.95 7.93 12.72
N LYS A 326 9.61 8.87 12.02
CA LYS A 326 10.81 8.62 11.22
C LYS A 326 12.07 8.75 12.10
N VAL A 327 12.89 7.70 12.20
CA VAL A 327 14.22 7.73 12.85
C VAL A 327 15.28 7.16 11.88
N LYS A 328 16.53 7.64 11.98
CA LYS A 328 17.49 7.54 10.88
C LYS A 328 18.20 6.20 10.70
N PHE A 329 18.49 5.37 11.73
CA PHE A 329 18.95 3.97 11.56
C PHE A 329 18.72 3.07 12.80
N VAL A 330 17.47 2.98 13.22
CA VAL A 330 16.82 1.88 13.95
C VAL A 330 15.43 1.84 13.31
N TYR A 331 14.99 0.69 12.80
CA TYR A 331 13.71 0.62 12.10
C TYR A 331 12.59 0.39 13.12
N LEU A 332 11.89 1.48 13.43
CA LEU A 332 10.59 1.40 14.08
C LEU A 332 9.54 1.29 12.97
N LEU A 333 8.79 0.19 12.96
CA LEU A 333 7.72 -0.05 11.99
C LEU A 333 6.36 0.10 12.67
N GLU A 334 5.56 1.03 12.16
CA GLU A 334 4.19 1.28 12.59
C GLU A 334 3.24 0.52 11.66
N LEU A 335 2.54 -0.47 12.22
CA LEU A 335 1.64 -1.36 11.49
C LEU A 335 0.25 -0.74 11.31
N ARG A 336 -0.57 -1.33 10.42
CA ARG A 336 -1.99 -0.95 10.26
C ARG A 336 -2.75 -1.03 11.60
N PRO A 337 -3.84 -0.26 11.80
CA PRO A 337 -4.41 0.72 10.87
C PRO A 337 -3.62 2.04 10.82
N ASP A 338 -3.75 2.77 9.72
CA ASP A 338 -3.15 4.10 9.59
C ASP A 338 -3.87 5.16 10.45
N GLU A 339 -3.27 6.34 10.56
CA GLU A 339 -3.79 7.46 11.38
C GLU A 339 -5.15 8.03 10.91
N LYS A 340 -5.63 7.64 9.72
CA LYS A 340 -6.87 8.13 9.08
C LYS A 340 -8.00 7.11 9.15
N ASN A 341 -7.72 5.85 9.51
CA ASN A 341 -8.74 4.82 9.69
C ASN A 341 -9.36 4.87 11.10
N TRP A 342 -10.69 4.81 11.16
CA TRP A 342 -11.48 5.30 12.30
C TRP A 342 -11.58 4.36 13.52
N ASP A 343 -10.88 3.22 13.51
CA ASP A 343 -10.97 2.17 14.56
C ASP A 343 -9.84 2.22 15.61
N GLY A 344 -8.90 3.17 15.54
CA GLY A 344 -7.85 3.36 16.55
C GLY A 344 -6.80 2.22 16.61
N PHE A 345 -6.39 1.75 17.80
CA PHE A 345 -5.44 0.62 17.97
C PHE A 345 -6.06 -0.76 17.61
N ILE A 346 -7.28 -0.79 17.10
CA ILE A 346 -8.05 -2.00 16.86
C ILE A 346 -7.97 -2.34 15.36
N LEU A 347 -7.16 -3.36 15.03
CA LEU A 347 -7.07 -3.89 13.67
C LEU A 347 -7.95 -5.13 13.53
N ASP A 348 -8.83 -5.14 12.52
CA ASP A 348 -9.70 -6.26 12.14
C ASP A 348 -8.87 -7.51 11.80
N GLU A 349 -9.33 -8.68 12.26
CA GLU A 349 -8.69 -9.99 12.03
C GLU A 349 -8.41 -10.28 10.54
N LYS A 350 -9.27 -9.79 9.63
CA LYS A 350 -9.07 -9.97 8.17
C LYS A 350 -7.85 -9.21 7.63
N GLU A 351 -7.41 -8.16 8.32
CA GLU A 351 -6.28 -7.31 7.92
C GLU A 351 -4.94 -7.80 8.50
N LEU A 352 -4.96 -8.84 9.35
CA LEU A 352 -3.75 -9.41 9.98
C LEU A 352 -2.74 -9.93 8.97
N ILE A 353 -3.16 -10.81 8.06
CA ILE A 353 -2.29 -11.40 7.04
C ILE A 353 -1.78 -10.33 6.05
N PRO A 354 -2.63 -9.42 5.50
CA PRO A 354 -2.16 -8.32 4.67
C PRO A 354 -1.09 -7.45 5.35
N THR A 355 -1.33 -7.04 6.60
CA THR A 355 -0.39 -6.22 7.38
C THR A 355 0.94 -6.94 7.57
N ALA A 356 0.90 -8.24 7.90
CA ALA A 356 2.09 -9.02 8.14
C ALA A 356 2.91 -9.28 6.86
N ARG A 357 2.25 -9.50 5.70
CA ARG A 357 2.92 -9.65 4.39
C ARG A 357 3.60 -8.37 3.93
N GLU A 358 2.90 -7.24 4.02
CA GLU A 358 3.46 -5.92 3.66
C GLU A 358 4.70 -5.59 4.50
N THR A 359 4.60 -5.81 5.81
CA THR A 359 5.72 -5.56 6.74
C THR A 359 6.90 -6.50 6.46
N TRP A 360 6.61 -7.76 6.11
CA TRP A 360 7.63 -8.76 5.76
C TRP A 360 8.47 -8.31 4.56
N GLU A 361 7.83 -7.84 3.48
CA GLU A 361 8.57 -7.36 2.31
C GLU A 361 9.46 -6.16 2.65
N GLY A 362 8.98 -5.23 3.49
CA GLY A 362 9.80 -4.11 3.98
C GLY A 362 11.02 -4.57 4.79
N VAL A 363 10.85 -5.58 5.66
CA VAL A 363 11.95 -6.14 6.46
C VAL A 363 12.91 -6.97 5.63
N ARG A 364 12.43 -7.69 4.61
CA ARG A 364 13.25 -8.46 3.66
C ARG A 364 14.27 -7.57 2.96
N VAL A 365 13.86 -6.38 2.52
CA VAL A 365 14.75 -5.40 1.90
C VAL A 365 15.89 -4.97 2.85
N VAL A 366 15.57 -4.73 4.13
CA VAL A 366 16.60 -4.40 5.14
C VAL A 366 17.55 -5.58 5.35
N ALA A 367 17.02 -6.81 5.39
CA ALA A 367 17.83 -8.02 5.54
C ALA A 367 18.76 -8.25 4.34
N GLU A 368 18.29 -8.01 3.11
CA GLU A 368 19.09 -8.07 1.88
C GLU A 368 20.19 -7.00 1.86
N ALA A 369 19.90 -5.77 2.27
CA ALA A 369 20.91 -4.72 2.39
C ALA A 369 22.01 -5.06 3.42
N VAL A 370 21.66 -5.71 4.53
CA VAL A 370 22.63 -6.22 5.51
C VAL A 370 23.47 -7.34 4.89
N LEU A 371 22.85 -8.26 4.15
CA LEU A 371 23.53 -9.35 3.46
C LEU A 371 24.56 -8.82 2.45
N ASP A 372 24.19 -7.83 1.64
CA ASP A 372 25.08 -7.23 0.64
C ASP A 372 26.30 -6.57 1.30
N ARG A 373 26.11 -5.92 2.46
CA ARG A 373 27.21 -5.38 3.26
C ARG A 373 28.13 -6.48 3.77
N ILE A 374 27.60 -7.61 4.24
CA ILE A 374 28.38 -8.75 4.71
C ILE A 374 29.20 -9.34 3.55
N VAL A 375 28.58 -9.53 2.38
CA VAL A 375 29.25 -10.04 1.18
C VAL A 375 30.35 -9.09 0.72
N ALA A 376 30.10 -7.77 0.71
CA ALA A 376 31.09 -6.76 0.36
C ALA A 376 32.29 -6.75 1.33
N GLN A 377 32.06 -6.98 2.62
CA GLN A 377 33.13 -7.11 3.62
C GLN A 377 33.98 -8.37 3.43
N LYS A 378 33.36 -9.49 3.01
CA LYS A 378 34.08 -10.74 2.70
C LYS A 378 34.90 -10.65 1.41
N ALA A 379 34.49 -9.83 0.44
CA ALA A 379 35.19 -9.66 -0.84
C ALA A 379 36.44 -8.77 -0.77
N SER A 380 36.63 -8.01 0.32
CA SER A 380 37.83 -7.18 0.51
C SER A 380 38.93 -7.95 1.26
N THR A 381 40.10 -8.14 0.63
CA THR A 381 41.33 -8.55 1.32
C THR A 381 41.72 -7.49 2.37
N PRO A 382 42.34 -7.87 3.49
CA PRO A 382 42.50 -6.99 4.65
C PRO A 382 43.46 -5.85 4.31
N ARG A 383 42.92 -4.69 3.95
CA ARG A 383 43.64 -3.42 4.09
C ARG A 383 43.61 -3.04 5.55
N GLU A 384 44.80 -2.83 6.12
CA GLU A 384 44.95 -2.22 7.45
C GLU A 384 44.03 -1.02 7.55
N ALA A 385 43.18 -1.02 8.58
CA ALA A 385 42.40 0.15 8.94
C ALA A 385 43.38 1.33 9.09
N PRO A 386 43.12 2.49 8.48
CA PRO A 386 43.98 3.64 8.66
C PRO A 386 44.05 3.95 10.16
N LYS A 387 45.23 3.80 10.75
CA LYS A 387 45.50 4.17 12.14
C LYS A 387 44.99 5.60 12.35
N ALA A 388 43.99 5.74 13.22
CA ALA A 388 43.46 7.03 13.61
C ALA A 388 44.64 7.90 14.09
N ARG A 389 44.91 9.00 13.38
CA ARG A 389 45.81 10.04 13.88
C ARG A 389 45.18 10.59 15.16
N GLY A 390 45.86 10.38 16.28
CA GLY A 390 45.42 10.87 17.58
C GLY A 390 45.34 12.39 17.62
N PHE A 391 44.26 12.90 18.22
CA PHE A 391 44.15 14.29 18.66
C PHE A 391 43.83 14.33 20.17
N ARG A 392 44.47 15.27 20.86
CA ARG A 392 44.45 15.53 22.33
C ARG A 392 43.37 16.55 22.70
N PHE A 393 42.93 16.56 23.97
CA PHE A 393 42.03 17.58 24.57
C PHE A 393 42.68 18.23 25.83
N GLY A 394 42.64 19.57 25.97
CA GLY A 394 43.06 20.34 27.16
C GLY A 394 44.07 21.49 26.91
N ASP A 395 44.10 22.51 27.79
CA ASP A 395 44.74 23.85 27.68
C ASP A 395 46.28 23.92 27.56
N GLY A 396 46.95 22.81 27.29
CA GLY A 396 48.40 22.72 27.11
C GLY A 396 49.16 22.05 28.26
N THR A 397 48.50 21.55 29.31
CA THR A 397 49.13 20.65 30.29
C THR A 397 48.35 19.34 30.47
N GLU A 398 49.08 18.24 30.69
CA GLU A 398 48.51 16.88 30.74
C GLU A 398 47.55 16.69 31.93
N GLY A 399 46.28 16.39 31.65
CA GLY A 399 45.34 15.82 32.62
C GLY A 399 44.19 16.69 33.13
N SER A 400 43.95 17.90 32.60
CA SER A 400 42.85 18.78 33.06
C SER A 400 41.72 19.01 32.02
N CYS A 401 40.48 19.17 32.50
CA CYS A 401 39.28 19.49 31.73
C CYS A 401 38.89 20.97 31.97
N PHE A 402 38.68 21.79 30.93
CA PHE A 402 38.21 23.18 31.07
C PHE A 402 37.08 23.52 30.07
N ASP A 403 36.00 24.14 30.54
CA ASP A 403 34.85 24.60 29.75
C ASP A 403 34.67 26.12 29.88
N VAL A 404 34.30 26.78 28.78
CA VAL A 404 34.32 28.23 28.53
C VAL A 404 32.96 28.91 28.80
N ARG A 405 31.97 28.21 29.36
CA ARG A 405 30.63 28.78 29.66
C ARG A 405 30.21 28.66 31.12
N HIS A 406 29.66 29.74 31.65
CA HIS A 406 29.32 29.93 33.07
C HIS A 406 28.15 29.03 33.59
N ALA A 407 27.40 28.36 32.70
CA ALA A 407 26.20 27.58 33.07
C ALA A 407 26.46 26.08 33.36
N CYS A 408 27.59 25.51 32.92
CA CYS A 408 27.93 24.09 33.18
C CYS A 408 28.83 23.89 34.41
N LYS A 409 29.21 24.99 35.09
CA LYS A 409 30.14 24.99 36.23
C LYS A 409 29.67 24.12 37.41
N ARG A 410 28.36 23.94 37.58
CA ARG A 410 27.78 23.14 38.68
C ARG A 410 27.85 21.63 38.43
N TRP A 411 27.88 21.22 37.15
CA TRP A 411 27.84 19.81 36.74
C TRP A 411 29.23 19.15 36.79
N VAL A 412 30.27 19.92 36.41
CA VAL A 412 31.67 19.47 36.47
C VAL A 412 32.18 19.38 37.91
N GLN A 413 31.63 20.18 38.83
CA GLN A 413 32.00 20.15 40.25
C GLN A 413 31.44 18.94 41.02
N GLU A 414 30.44 18.24 40.48
CA GLU A 414 29.77 17.13 41.18
C GLU A 414 30.11 15.74 40.61
N ARG A 415 30.70 15.62 39.41
CA ARG A 415 31.10 14.32 38.81
C ARG A 415 32.32 14.43 37.88
N GLU A 416 33.50 14.20 38.43
CA GLU A 416 34.80 14.31 37.73
C GLU A 416 35.05 13.21 36.68
N GLU A 417 34.40 12.04 36.79
CA GLU A 417 34.64 10.90 35.89
C GLU A 417 34.03 11.03 34.48
N LEU A 418 33.08 11.95 34.29
CA LEU A 418 32.40 12.14 33.00
C LEU A 418 33.34 12.69 31.91
N CYS A 419 34.43 13.35 32.30
CA CYS A 419 35.43 13.88 31.36
C CYS A 419 36.29 12.81 30.68
N ARG A 420 36.26 11.55 31.14
CA ARG A 420 37.14 10.48 30.62
C ARG A 420 36.46 9.55 29.60
N THR A 421 35.14 9.59 29.43
CA THR A 421 34.41 8.49 28.77
C THR A 421 33.82 8.76 27.40
N VAL A 422 33.70 10.00 26.89
CA VAL A 422 33.07 10.21 25.56
C VAL A 422 33.63 11.43 24.79
N PRO A 423 34.46 11.23 23.74
CA PRO A 423 34.99 12.34 22.93
C PRO A 423 34.06 12.83 21.81
N ILE A 424 33.01 12.08 21.46
CA ILE A 424 32.25 12.32 20.21
C ILE A 424 31.02 13.24 20.45
N PHE A 425 30.49 13.29 21.67
CA PHE A 425 29.21 13.94 21.95
C PHE A 425 29.27 15.49 22.05
N MET A 426 30.44 16.08 22.33
CA MET A 426 30.54 17.55 22.49
C MET A 426 30.66 18.32 21.17
N ARG A 427 30.95 17.65 20.04
CA ARG A 427 31.19 18.35 18.77
C ARG A 427 29.91 18.61 17.97
N GLU A 428 28.84 17.85 18.20
CA GLU A 428 27.66 17.85 17.32
C GLU A 428 26.42 18.51 17.93
N ASN A 429 26.33 18.69 19.25
CA ASN A 429 25.10 19.17 19.91
C ASN A 429 25.13 20.62 20.41
N CYS A 430 26.06 21.44 19.93
CA CYS A 430 26.06 22.89 20.19
C CYS A 430 25.84 23.71 18.91
N ALA A 431 24.76 23.42 18.19
CA ALA A 431 24.21 24.30 17.18
C ALA A 431 22.72 24.56 17.46
N TYR A 432 22.42 25.83 17.69
CA TYR A 432 21.10 26.47 17.76
C TYR A 432 20.28 26.35 19.05
N SER A 433 20.38 27.41 19.85
CA SER A 433 19.23 28.27 20.17
C SER A 433 19.72 29.59 20.76
N PHE A 434 19.52 30.71 20.06
CA PHE A 434 18.86 31.91 20.61
C PHE A 434 18.74 33.00 19.54
N PHE A 435 17.50 33.36 19.20
CA PHE A 435 17.18 34.67 18.62
C PHE A 435 16.70 35.58 19.76
N TYR A 436 17.10 36.84 19.68
CA TYR A 436 16.80 37.97 20.56
C TYR A 436 17.52 38.02 21.92
N SER A 437 18.68 38.68 21.92
CA SER A 437 18.92 39.93 22.66
C SER A 437 20.34 40.42 22.44
N PHE A 438 20.49 41.58 21.78
CA PHE A 438 21.59 42.57 21.86
C PHE A 438 21.92 43.20 20.50
N LEU A 439 21.02 44.09 20.07
CA LEU A 439 21.44 45.44 19.67
C LEU A 439 21.97 46.19 20.91
N HIS A 440 23.04 45.70 21.52
CA HIS A 440 23.58 46.30 22.74
C HIS A 440 25.05 45.93 23.02
N LEU A 441 25.85 45.74 21.96
CA LEU A 441 27.32 45.75 22.02
C LEU A 441 27.98 46.37 20.78
N PHE A 442 27.25 47.13 19.96
CA PHE A 442 27.86 48.27 19.27
C PHE A 442 27.90 49.40 20.29
N MET A 443 29.02 49.49 21.02
CA MET A 443 29.57 50.67 21.70
C MET A 443 30.46 50.22 22.87
N LYS A 444 31.71 49.87 22.55
CA LYS A 444 32.94 50.37 23.23
C LYS A 444 34.20 49.80 22.58
N GLY A 445 34.44 50.23 21.33
CA GLY A 445 35.78 50.60 20.91
C GLY A 445 35.92 52.11 21.15
N TYR A 446 36.70 52.49 22.15
CA TYR A 446 36.87 53.87 22.62
C TYR A 446 37.72 54.71 21.64
N LYS A 447 37.24 55.91 21.29
CA LYS A 447 37.96 57.20 21.06
C LYS A 447 36.96 58.16 20.39
N ARG A 448 36.31 59.12 21.06
CA ARG A 448 36.75 60.38 21.73
C ARG A 448 36.18 61.59 20.94
N TYR A 449 35.57 62.54 21.67
CA TYR A 449 35.00 63.86 21.30
C TYR A 449 33.58 63.85 20.65
N THR A 450 32.48 64.11 21.38
CA THR A 450 31.89 65.42 21.83
C THR A 450 31.68 66.38 20.64
N THR A 451 30.52 66.96 20.34
CA THR A 451 29.46 67.59 21.16
C THR A 451 28.30 67.96 20.21
N LEU A 452 27.11 68.29 20.75
CA LEU A 452 26.06 69.12 20.14
C LEU A 452 25.21 68.52 18.99
N MET A 453 23.94 68.25 19.27
CA MET A 453 22.78 68.97 18.67
C MET A 453 21.46 68.27 19.00
N ARG A 454 20.75 68.79 20.00
CA ARG A 454 19.30 68.98 19.90
C ARG A 454 19.08 70.07 18.86
N ILE A 455 18.21 69.88 17.87
CA ILE A 455 17.31 70.89 17.28
C ILE A 455 16.66 70.34 15.97
N LEU A 456 15.32 70.35 15.99
CA LEU A 456 14.36 70.55 14.89
C LEU A 456 14.20 69.60 13.66
N HIS A 457 12.91 69.33 13.41
CA HIS A 457 12.14 69.19 12.16
C HIS A 457 11.53 67.79 11.94
N PHE A 458 10.23 67.56 12.17
CA PHE A 458 9.00 68.05 11.50
C PHE A 458 8.87 67.66 10.01
N THR A 459 8.05 66.62 9.79
CA THR A 459 7.14 66.25 8.67
C THR A 459 7.56 66.46 7.20
N ILE A 460 7.46 65.38 6.40
CA ILE A 460 6.41 65.08 5.39
C ILE A 460 6.94 63.98 4.42
N SER A 461 6.13 62.93 4.24
CA SER A 461 5.99 62.04 3.06
C SER A 461 7.21 61.28 2.52
N GLN A 462 7.25 59.97 2.81
CA GLN A 462 7.42 58.93 1.79
C GLN A 462 7.04 57.58 2.42
N ASP A 463 5.73 57.38 2.54
CA ASP A 463 5.16 56.04 2.61
C ASP A 463 5.08 55.49 1.17
N ILE A 464 5.12 54.16 1.01
CA ILE A 464 5.18 53.40 -0.24
C ILE A 464 6.58 53.26 -0.84
N ARG A 465 7.37 52.29 -0.32
CA ARG A 465 8.25 51.46 -1.20
C ARG A 465 8.84 50.18 -0.62
N HIS A 466 8.54 49.78 0.62
CA HIS A 466 9.15 48.57 1.20
C HIS A 466 8.19 47.42 1.60
N THR A 467 6.89 47.56 1.36
CA THR A 467 5.90 46.53 1.73
C THR A 467 5.45 45.63 0.56
N THR A 468 6.00 45.81 -0.65
CA THR A 468 5.49 45.13 -1.86
C THR A 468 6.36 44.00 -2.41
N PHE A 469 7.59 43.80 -1.93
CA PHE A 469 8.50 42.81 -2.54
C PHE A 469 8.43 41.40 -1.93
N GLN A 470 7.96 41.24 -0.68
CA GLN A 470 7.87 39.93 -0.02
C GLN A 470 6.50 39.24 -0.17
N ASN A 471 5.44 40.00 -0.49
CA ASN A 471 4.12 39.45 -0.81
C ASN A 471 3.94 39.10 -2.29
N CYS A 472 4.93 39.37 -3.15
CA CYS A 472 4.84 39.14 -4.60
C CYS A 472 5.25 37.71 -5.01
N LEU A 473 6.01 36.97 -4.18
CA LEU A 473 6.43 35.60 -4.52
C LEU A 473 5.43 34.49 -4.14
N ILE A 474 4.35 34.84 -3.43
CA ILE A 474 3.41 33.86 -2.84
C ILE A 474 2.22 33.54 -3.80
N GLN A 475 2.17 34.16 -4.98
CA GLN A 475 1.02 34.08 -5.91
C GLN A 475 1.24 33.25 -7.20
N PHE A 476 2.38 32.55 -7.35
CA PHE A 476 2.82 31.98 -8.63
C PHE A 476 2.99 30.45 -8.69
N VAL A 477 2.48 29.67 -7.73
CA VAL A 477 2.63 28.19 -7.72
C VAL A 477 1.35 27.47 -8.13
N PHE A 478 1.49 26.46 -9.00
CA PHE A 478 0.39 25.57 -9.40
C PHE A 478 -0.07 24.74 -8.21
N LYS A 479 -1.39 24.60 -8.07
CA LYS A 479 -2.03 23.86 -6.98
C LYS A 479 -2.87 22.73 -7.55
N LEU A 480 -2.87 21.59 -6.87
CA LEU A 480 -3.85 20.53 -7.08
C LEU A 480 -5.04 20.79 -6.16
N ILE A 481 -6.19 21.10 -6.75
CA ILE A 481 -7.45 21.29 -6.04
C ILE A 481 -8.26 20.01 -6.19
N ARG A 482 -8.75 19.51 -5.05
CA ARG A 482 -9.69 18.39 -5.01
C ARG A 482 -11.07 18.89 -4.64
N ILE A 483 -12.05 18.48 -5.41
CA ILE A 483 -13.45 18.84 -5.28
C ILE A 483 -14.25 17.55 -5.12
N ASN A 484 -15.22 17.55 -4.20
CA ASN A 484 -16.17 16.46 -4.05
C ASN A 484 -17.58 17.03 -4.25
N PRO A 485 -18.18 16.94 -5.45
CA PRO A 485 -19.45 17.57 -5.74
C PRO A 485 -20.58 16.86 -4.96
N GLU A 486 -21.26 17.61 -4.10
CA GLU A 486 -22.33 17.07 -3.23
C GLU A 486 -23.73 17.19 -3.85
N THR A 487 -23.86 17.92 -4.96
CA THR A 487 -25.14 18.17 -5.64
C THR A 487 -25.03 18.01 -7.15
N GLU A 488 -26.14 17.69 -7.80
CA GLU A 488 -26.24 17.57 -9.26
C GLU A 488 -25.83 18.89 -9.96
N ASN A 489 -26.15 20.03 -9.36
CA ASN A 489 -25.75 21.34 -9.88
C ASN A 489 -24.22 21.54 -9.85
N SER A 490 -23.56 21.03 -8.80
CA SER A 490 -22.10 21.07 -8.71
C SER A 490 -21.45 20.19 -9.77
N VAL A 491 -22.00 18.98 -9.99
CA VAL A 491 -21.53 18.08 -11.05
C VAL A 491 -21.70 18.73 -12.43
N LYS A 492 -22.87 19.31 -12.72
CA LYS A 492 -23.13 20.00 -13.99
C LYS A 492 -22.19 21.18 -14.23
N TYR A 493 -21.93 21.97 -13.19
CA TYR A 493 -21.01 23.10 -13.29
C TYR A 493 -19.57 22.63 -13.59
N LEU A 494 -19.05 21.68 -12.81
CA LEU A 494 -17.70 21.13 -13.06
C LEU A 494 -17.61 20.46 -14.43
N ARG A 495 -18.68 19.79 -14.88
CA ARG A 495 -18.76 19.20 -16.21
C ARG A 495 -18.71 20.26 -17.30
N SER A 496 -19.39 21.39 -17.15
CA SER A 496 -19.27 22.50 -18.12
C SER A 496 -17.84 23.05 -18.20
N LEU A 497 -17.09 23.08 -17.10
CA LEU A 497 -15.67 23.48 -17.13
C LEU A 497 -14.75 22.45 -17.79
N TYR A 498 -15.18 21.19 -17.85
CA TYR A 498 -14.42 20.08 -18.43
C TYR A 498 -14.78 19.85 -19.91
N GLU A 499 -16.04 20.02 -20.30
CA GLU A 499 -16.52 19.75 -21.66
C GLU A 499 -16.47 21.00 -22.54
N ASP A 500 -16.73 22.18 -21.97
CA ASP A 500 -16.76 23.46 -22.68
C ASP A 500 -15.48 24.28 -22.45
N SER A 501 -15.35 25.38 -23.21
CA SER A 501 -14.28 26.35 -23.00
C SER A 501 -14.36 26.97 -21.60
N SER A 502 -13.43 26.59 -20.73
CA SER A 502 -13.31 27.13 -19.37
C SER A 502 -12.77 28.58 -19.39
N PRO A 503 -13.29 29.49 -18.53
CA PRO A 503 -12.72 30.82 -18.33
C PRO A 503 -11.41 30.80 -17.52
N TYR A 504 -10.99 29.62 -17.07
CA TYR A 504 -9.78 29.36 -16.29
C TYR A 504 -8.89 28.34 -17.01
N GLU A 505 -7.58 28.47 -16.86
CA GLU A 505 -6.65 27.42 -17.27
C GLU A 505 -6.64 26.28 -16.24
N LEU A 506 -7.33 25.18 -16.57
CA LEU A 506 -7.51 23.99 -15.73
C LEU A 506 -6.98 22.73 -16.45
N ASP A 507 -6.30 21.86 -15.72
CA ASP A 507 -5.95 20.50 -16.16
C ASP A 507 -6.59 19.48 -15.22
N PHE A 508 -7.59 18.75 -15.72
CA PHE A 508 -8.32 17.75 -14.96
C PHE A 508 -7.53 16.43 -14.92
N TRP A 509 -7.19 16.00 -13.71
CA TRP A 509 -6.59 14.70 -13.45
C TRP A 509 -7.65 13.62 -13.29
N GLN A 510 -8.76 13.96 -12.61
CA GLN A 510 -9.97 13.14 -12.55
C GLN A 510 -11.18 13.98 -12.97
N PRO A 511 -11.84 13.63 -14.07
CA PRO A 511 -12.98 14.41 -14.56
C PRO A 511 -14.24 14.19 -13.70
N PRO A 512 -15.20 15.14 -13.74
CA PRO A 512 -16.45 15.04 -13.00
C PRO A 512 -17.37 13.94 -13.55
N THR A 513 -17.68 12.93 -12.72
CA THR A 513 -18.55 11.81 -13.12
C THR A 513 -19.93 11.88 -12.47
N HIS A 514 -20.02 11.75 -11.15
CA HIS A 514 -21.28 11.71 -10.38
C HIS A 514 -21.14 12.39 -9.01
N ILE A 515 -22.26 12.54 -8.29
CA ILE A 515 -22.27 13.09 -6.93
C ILE A 515 -21.39 12.22 -6.01
N GLY A 516 -20.51 12.87 -5.24
CA GLY A 516 -19.57 12.21 -4.34
C GLY A 516 -18.33 11.61 -5.00
N ALA A 517 -18.15 11.79 -6.32
CA ALA A 517 -16.94 11.40 -7.01
C ALA A 517 -15.83 12.42 -6.80
N ILE A 518 -14.59 11.95 -6.63
CA ILE A 518 -13.43 12.83 -6.53
C ILE A 518 -13.15 13.48 -7.89
N VAL A 519 -13.07 14.81 -7.90
CA VAL A 519 -12.61 15.62 -9.04
C VAL A 519 -11.31 16.28 -8.63
N ASP A 520 -10.22 15.88 -9.25
CA ASP A 520 -8.92 16.50 -9.05
C ASP A 520 -8.55 17.29 -10.30
N LEU A 521 -8.13 18.53 -10.09
CA LEU A 521 -7.66 19.37 -11.18
C LEU A 521 -6.55 20.29 -10.69
N THR A 522 -5.62 20.62 -11.59
CA THR A 522 -4.67 21.69 -11.36
C THR A 522 -5.19 22.98 -11.95
N VAL A 523 -4.90 24.09 -11.28
CA VAL A 523 -5.31 25.43 -11.73
C VAL A 523 -4.08 26.31 -11.87
N ALA A 524 -4.03 27.09 -12.96
CA ALA A 524 -2.97 28.05 -13.17
C ALA A 524 -2.90 29.08 -12.03
N PRO A 525 -1.70 29.51 -11.60
CA PRO A 525 -1.56 30.43 -10.47
C PRO A 525 -2.33 31.75 -10.62
N SER A 526 -2.39 32.27 -11.85
CA SER A 526 -3.12 33.49 -12.20
C SER A 526 -4.64 33.37 -12.05
N ASP A 527 -5.19 32.17 -12.23
CA ASP A 527 -6.62 31.91 -12.18
C ASP A 527 -7.08 31.30 -10.86
N ALA A 528 -6.17 30.70 -10.08
CA ALA A 528 -6.49 30.07 -8.81
C ALA A 528 -7.31 30.96 -7.86
N PRO A 529 -7.02 32.25 -7.65
CA PRO A 529 -7.84 33.11 -6.78
C PRO A 529 -9.25 33.35 -7.33
N LYS A 530 -9.41 33.41 -8.66
CA LYS A 530 -10.72 33.62 -9.30
C LYS A 530 -11.55 32.34 -9.21
N PHE A 531 -10.94 31.21 -9.55
CA PHE A 531 -11.57 29.90 -9.53
C PHE A 531 -12.06 29.53 -8.12
N VAL A 532 -11.21 29.74 -7.09
CA VAL A 532 -11.59 29.51 -5.69
C VAL A 532 -12.79 30.35 -5.27
N ARG A 533 -12.81 31.65 -5.59
CA ARG A 533 -13.98 32.51 -5.28
C ARG A 533 -15.24 32.04 -5.98
N ASP A 534 -15.12 31.51 -7.20
CA ASP A 534 -16.27 30.99 -7.94
C ASP A 534 -16.82 29.72 -7.30
N LEU A 535 -15.94 28.79 -6.88
CA LEU A 535 -16.33 27.61 -6.10
C LEU A 535 -17.05 28.00 -4.80
N GLU A 536 -16.50 28.96 -4.06
CA GLU A 536 -17.10 29.47 -2.82
C GLU A 536 -18.46 30.14 -3.06
N SER A 537 -18.59 30.94 -4.13
CA SER A 537 -19.85 31.59 -4.50
C SER A 537 -20.96 30.59 -4.87
N LYS A 538 -20.57 29.42 -5.38
CA LYS A 538 -21.48 28.32 -5.75
C LYS A 538 -21.65 27.30 -4.62
N ASN A 539 -21.07 27.55 -3.44
CA ASN A 539 -21.09 26.66 -2.29
C ASN A 539 -20.55 25.25 -2.60
N ILE A 540 -19.49 25.18 -3.41
CA ILE A 540 -18.81 23.93 -3.79
C ILE A 540 -17.60 23.73 -2.86
N ASN A 541 -17.64 22.69 -2.03
CA ASN A 541 -16.56 22.35 -1.12
C ASN A 541 -15.33 21.85 -1.87
N TYR A 542 -14.15 22.34 -1.48
CA TYR A 542 -12.86 21.94 -2.05
C TYR A 542 -11.77 21.84 -0.97
N ILE A 543 -10.72 21.09 -1.27
CA ILE A 543 -9.48 21.05 -0.49
C ILE A 543 -8.29 21.28 -1.41
N VAL A 544 -7.23 21.91 -0.90
CA VAL A 544 -5.95 22.00 -1.61
C VAL A 544 -5.17 20.72 -1.32
N ALA A 545 -5.23 19.76 -2.25
CA ALA A 545 -4.59 18.46 -2.11
C ALA A 545 -3.06 18.55 -2.18
N VAL A 546 -2.54 19.42 -3.05
CA VAL A 546 -1.11 19.75 -3.15
C VAL A 546 -0.96 21.26 -3.27
N ASN A 547 -0.30 21.86 -2.29
CA ASN A 547 -0.14 23.32 -2.22
C ASN A 547 1.00 23.85 -3.11
N ASP A 548 1.96 23.00 -3.47
CA ASP A 548 3.08 23.33 -4.35
C ASP A 548 3.37 22.11 -5.24
N LEU A 549 2.76 22.10 -6.43
CA LEU A 549 2.90 20.99 -7.37
C LEU A 549 4.33 20.87 -7.90
N SER A 550 5.02 22.00 -8.11
CA SER A 550 6.41 22.02 -8.56
C SER A 550 7.31 21.28 -7.58
N LYS A 551 7.16 21.56 -6.28
CA LYS A 551 7.89 20.84 -5.24
C LYS A 551 7.51 19.36 -5.16
N ALA A 552 6.25 19.00 -5.42
CA ALA A 552 5.85 17.58 -5.48
C ALA A 552 6.54 16.85 -6.64
N ILE A 553 6.66 17.50 -7.82
CA ILE A 553 7.38 16.97 -8.99
C ILE A 553 8.88 16.83 -8.68
N GLU A 554 9.50 17.83 -8.04
CA GLU A 554 10.92 17.75 -7.65
C GLU A 554 11.22 16.58 -6.70
N ASN A 555 10.27 16.24 -5.82
CA ASN A 555 10.42 15.14 -4.86
C ASN A 555 10.01 13.77 -5.43
N GLU A 556 9.46 13.71 -6.65
CA GLU A 556 9.04 12.46 -7.31
C GLU A 556 10.23 11.56 -7.62
N ARG A 557 11.32 12.16 -8.12
CA ARG A 557 12.59 11.48 -8.41
C ARG A 557 13.39 11.46 -7.10
N GLY A 558 13.57 10.30 -6.48
CA GLY A 558 14.19 10.21 -5.16
C GLY A 558 15.55 10.93 -5.07
N SER A 559 15.87 11.54 -3.94
CA SER A 559 17.14 12.26 -3.70
C SER A 559 18.38 11.35 -3.59
N ASP A 560 18.33 10.12 -4.11
CA ASP A 560 19.40 9.14 -3.98
C ASP A 560 20.55 9.49 -4.92
N LYS A 561 21.47 10.32 -4.43
CA LYS A 561 22.75 10.68 -5.06
C LYS A 561 23.73 9.50 -5.22
N PHE A 562 23.25 8.25 -5.14
CA PHE A 562 24.04 7.02 -5.25
C PHE A 562 23.82 6.24 -6.56
N TYR A 563 22.95 6.71 -7.46
CA TYR A 563 22.81 6.08 -8.78
C TYR A 563 24.04 6.37 -9.65
N ASN A 564 24.78 5.32 -9.98
CA ASN A 564 25.88 5.35 -10.93
C ASN A 564 25.38 4.75 -12.25
N PRO A 565 25.21 5.54 -13.33
CA PRO A 565 24.74 5.05 -14.64
C PRO A 565 25.60 3.94 -15.26
N ILE A 566 26.77 3.67 -14.67
CA ILE A 566 27.70 2.62 -15.08
C ILE A 566 27.22 1.20 -14.65
N ALA A 567 26.14 1.07 -13.83
CA ALA A 567 25.74 -0.18 -13.18
C ALA A 567 24.53 -0.97 -13.77
N GLY A 568 23.91 -0.55 -14.87
CA GLY A 568 22.79 -1.27 -15.51
C GLY A 568 21.42 -0.57 -15.38
N PHE A 569 20.37 -1.13 -16.00
CA PHE A 569 19.01 -0.56 -16.00
C PHE A 569 18.30 -0.77 -14.65
N ALA A 570 17.67 0.27 -14.12
CA ALA A 570 16.99 0.25 -12.82
C ALA A 570 15.47 0.08 -12.98
N TYR A 571 14.98 -1.13 -12.70
CA TYR A 571 13.55 -1.47 -12.76
C TYR A 571 12.70 -0.84 -11.64
N ASP A 572 13.34 -0.24 -10.63
CA ASP A 572 12.73 0.47 -9.51
C ASP A 572 12.77 2.00 -9.68
N LYS A 573 13.06 2.49 -10.88
CA LYS A 573 13.18 3.93 -11.21
C LYS A 573 12.41 4.29 -12.47
N TYR A 574 12.08 5.57 -12.62
CA TYR A 574 11.55 6.10 -13.88
C TYR A 574 12.69 6.41 -14.85
N ASN A 575 12.74 5.66 -15.95
CA ASN A 575 13.82 5.70 -16.92
C ASN A 575 13.48 6.59 -18.12
N SER A 576 14.48 7.16 -18.76
CA SER A 576 14.35 7.79 -20.08
C SER A 576 14.00 6.78 -21.16
N LEU A 577 13.43 7.28 -22.26
CA LEU A 577 13.24 6.50 -23.48
C LEU A 577 14.55 5.90 -23.97
N ASP A 578 15.66 6.64 -23.88
CA ASP A 578 16.98 6.15 -24.27
C ASP A 578 17.47 5.02 -23.37
N GLU A 579 17.26 5.10 -22.05
CA GLU A 579 17.55 4.03 -21.10
C GLU A 579 16.68 2.79 -21.37
N ILE A 580 15.38 2.98 -21.63
CA ILE A 580 14.44 1.90 -21.98
C ILE A 580 14.90 1.21 -23.27
N HIS A 581 15.12 1.96 -24.35
CA HIS A 581 15.59 1.40 -25.63
C HIS A 581 16.96 0.73 -25.51
N SER A 582 17.87 1.29 -24.72
CA SER A 582 19.18 0.70 -24.46
C SER A 582 19.05 -0.62 -23.72
N GLU A 583 18.16 -0.71 -22.75
CA GLU A 583 17.87 -1.95 -22.03
C GLU A 583 17.25 -3.00 -22.94
N MET A 584 16.27 -2.63 -23.77
CA MET A 584 15.67 -3.56 -24.73
C MET A 584 16.73 -4.14 -25.69
N LYS A 585 17.67 -3.30 -26.17
CA LYS A 585 18.81 -3.72 -27.00
C LYS A 585 19.79 -4.60 -26.22
N ARG A 586 20.05 -4.29 -24.95
CA ARG A 586 20.89 -5.11 -24.05
C ARG A 586 20.29 -6.50 -23.85
N LEU A 587 19.00 -6.58 -23.51
CA LEU A 587 18.27 -7.82 -23.33
C LEU A 587 18.24 -8.65 -24.62
N LYS A 588 18.02 -8.03 -25.78
CA LYS A 588 18.12 -8.71 -27.09
C LYS A 588 19.50 -9.32 -27.31
N LYS A 589 20.57 -8.63 -26.90
CA LYS A 589 21.95 -9.13 -27.02
C LYS A 589 22.22 -10.30 -26.08
N GLU A 590 21.66 -10.27 -24.87
CA GLU A 590 21.82 -11.31 -23.84
C GLU A 590 20.97 -12.56 -24.13
N TYR A 591 19.74 -12.37 -24.64
CA TYR A 591 18.78 -13.43 -24.92
C TYR A 591 18.36 -13.44 -26.41
N PRO A 592 19.29 -13.64 -27.35
CA PRO A 592 19.06 -13.43 -28.78
C PRO A 592 18.04 -14.39 -29.41
N THR A 593 17.83 -15.57 -28.83
CA THR A 593 16.85 -16.56 -29.30
C THR A 593 15.45 -16.35 -28.72
N MET A 594 15.33 -15.63 -27.59
CA MET A 594 14.08 -15.39 -26.88
C MET A 594 13.47 -14.05 -27.25
N ILE A 595 14.31 -13.05 -27.52
CA ILE A 595 13.88 -11.67 -27.74
C ILE A 595 14.04 -11.30 -29.21
N THR A 596 13.06 -10.62 -29.77
CA THR A 596 13.14 -9.94 -31.08
C THR A 596 12.66 -8.51 -30.92
N LEU A 597 13.41 -7.54 -31.44
CA LEU A 597 13.02 -6.14 -31.44
C LEU A 597 12.44 -5.80 -32.81
N ILE A 598 11.28 -5.15 -32.82
CA ILE A 598 10.52 -4.83 -34.02
C ILE A 598 10.25 -3.31 -34.01
N ASP A 599 10.73 -2.62 -35.05
CA ASP A 599 10.35 -1.24 -35.32
C ASP A 599 9.02 -1.26 -36.07
N ILE A 600 7.98 -0.65 -35.49
CA ILE A 600 6.64 -0.61 -36.07
C ILE A 600 6.30 0.74 -36.71
N GLY A 601 7.20 1.72 -36.64
CA GLY A 601 6.97 3.08 -37.13
C GLY A 601 7.70 4.15 -36.32
N GLN A 602 7.45 5.41 -36.67
CA GLN A 602 8.05 6.57 -36.01
C GLN A 602 6.99 7.55 -35.56
N SER A 603 7.28 8.30 -34.49
CA SER A 603 6.48 9.41 -33.98
C SER A 603 6.65 10.69 -34.81
N HIS A 604 5.91 11.76 -34.47
CA HIS A 604 6.03 13.07 -35.13
C HIS A 604 7.43 13.69 -35.05
N GLU A 605 8.15 13.47 -33.96
CA GLU A 605 9.53 13.94 -33.76
C GLU A 605 10.57 12.87 -34.18
N ASN A 606 10.18 11.90 -35.02
CA ASN A 606 11.01 10.84 -35.60
C ASN A 606 11.65 9.88 -34.58
N ARG A 607 10.95 9.58 -33.48
CA ARG A 607 11.39 8.54 -32.53
C ARG A 607 10.74 7.21 -32.89
N THR A 608 11.54 6.15 -32.92
CA THR A 608 11.08 4.78 -33.19
C THR A 608 10.09 4.31 -32.12
N LEU A 609 8.98 3.71 -32.55
CA LEU A 609 8.12 2.88 -31.72
C LEU A 609 8.67 1.44 -31.73
N LEU A 610 9.34 1.06 -30.65
CA LEU A 610 10.07 -0.21 -30.57
C LEU A 610 9.28 -1.25 -29.76
N VAL A 611 8.92 -2.36 -30.40
CA VAL A 611 8.24 -3.49 -29.77
C VAL A 611 9.26 -4.57 -29.40
N MET A 612 9.16 -5.10 -28.18
CA MET A 612 9.87 -6.30 -27.74
C MET A 612 8.97 -7.51 -27.84
N LYS A 613 9.27 -8.41 -28.79
CA LYS A 613 8.70 -9.75 -28.84
C LYS A 613 9.51 -10.67 -27.93
N ILE A 614 8.87 -11.30 -26.94
CA ILE A 614 9.48 -12.27 -26.02
C ILE A 614 8.81 -13.64 -26.24
N THR A 615 9.61 -14.68 -26.48
CA THR A 615 9.12 -16.02 -26.80
C THR A 615 9.91 -17.12 -26.10
N GLY A 616 9.22 -18.16 -25.62
CA GLY A 616 9.84 -19.35 -25.03
C GLY A 616 10.64 -20.17 -26.06
N LYS A 617 11.67 -20.89 -25.58
CA LYS A 617 12.58 -21.70 -26.42
C LYS A 617 11.92 -22.94 -27.01
N ARG A 618 10.85 -23.46 -26.40
CA ARG A 618 10.18 -24.67 -26.90
C ARG A 618 9.13 -24.29 -27.94
N ASN A 619 9.07 -25.10 -29.00
CA ASN A 619 8.01 -25.02 -29.98
C ASN A 619 6.80 -25.81 -29.46
N PRO A 620 5.61 -25.19 -29.39
CA PRO A 620 4.41 -25.90 -28.97
C PRO A 620 3.95 -26.88 -30.05
N LEU A 621 3.04 -27.78 -29.68
CA LEU A 621 2.32 -28.67 -30.61
C LEU A 621 1.28 -27.89 -31.43
N GLY A 622 1.69 -26.85 -32.17
CA GLY A 622 0.80 -25.94 -32.89
C GLY A 622 1.48 -24.61 -33.21
N SER A 623 0.71 -23.63 -33.65
CA SER A 623 1.17 -22.24 -33.74
C SER A 623 1.12 -21.60 -32.35
N LYS A 624 2.09 -20.77 -32.02
CA LYS A 624 2.00 -19.91 -30.84
C LYS A 624 0.88 -18.89 -31.05
N ILE A 625 0.12 -18.66 -29.98
CA ILE A 625 -0.80 -17.52 -29.89
C ILE A 625 -0.02 -16.28 -29.44
N SER A 626 -0.64 -15.11 -29.47
CA SER A 626 0.02 -13.84 -29.14
C SER A 626 -0.77 -12.97 -28.18
N MET A 627 -0.03 -12.26 -27.34
CA MET A 627 -0.57 -11.27 -26.41
C MET A 627 0.16 -9.95 -26.64
N TRP A 628 -0.62 -8.89 -26.88
CA TRP A 628 -0.13 -7.52 -26.99
C TRP A 628 -0.27 -6.79 -25.64
N ILE A 629 0.80 -6.12 -25.21
CA ILE A 629 0.83 -5.26 -24.04
C ILE A 629 1.50 -3.94 -24.42
N ASP A 630 0.78 -2.82 -24.33
CA ASP A 630 1.36 -1.49 -24.51
C ASP A 630 1.30 -0.65 -23.22
N GLY A 631 2.22 0.31 -23.12
CA GLY A 631 2.25 1.31 -22.08
C GLY A 631 2.59 2.70 -22.61
N GLY A 632 2.32 3.72 -21.80
CA GLY A 632 2.70 5.09 -22.08
C GLY A 632 2.03 5.70 -23.31
N ILE A 633 0.80 5.33 -23.65
CA ILE A 633 0.01 6.02 -24.68
C ILE A 633 -0.31 7.47 -24.25
N HIS A 634 -0.53 7.71 -22.96
CA HIS A 634 -0.50 9.05 -22.36
C HIS A 634 0.84 9.30 -21.68
N ALA A 635 1.43 10.46 -21.97
CA ALA A 635 2.80 10.77 -21.61
C ALA A 635 3.06 10.90 -20.09
N ARG A 636 2.14 11.51 -19.34
CA ARG A 636 2.26 11.74 -17.89
C ARG A 636 2.15 10.50 -17.01
N GLU A 637 1.77 9.36 -17.58
CA GLU A 637 1.43 8.12 -16.87
C GLU A 637 2.67 7.22 -16.69
N TRP A 638 3.73 7.74 -16.05
CA TRP A 638 5.06 7.11 -16.03
C TRP A 638 5.12 5.69 -15.44
N ILE A 639 4.18 5.34 -14.56
CA ILE A 639 4.09 3.99 -14.01
C ILE A 639 3.77 2.94 -15.09
N SER A 640 3.06 3.32 -16.15
CA SER A 640 2.68 2.40 -17.23
C SER A 640 3.90 1.87 -18.02
N PRO A 641 4.79 2.72 -18.58
CA PRO A 641 6.05 2.25 -19.19
C PRO A 641 6.95 1.45 -18.25
N ALA A 642 7.02 1.87 -16.98
CA ALA A 642 7.83 1.16 -15.98
C ALA A 642 7.28 -0.24 -15.71
N THR A 643 5.96 -0.39 -15.55
CA THR A 643 5.29 -1.68 -15.38
C THR A 643 5.41 -2.55 -16.63
N ALA A 644 5.34 -1.99 -17.85
CA ALA A 644 5.55 -2.75 -19.08
C ALA A 644 6.97 -3.36 -19.14
N MET A 645 8.00 -2.57 -18.80
CA MET A 645 9.38 -3.07 -18.68
C MET A 645 9.53 -4.10 -17.56
N TYR A 646 8.83 -3.93 -16.44
CA TYR A 646 8.85 -4.88 -15.33
C TYR A 646 8.21 -6.22 -15.73
N ILE A 647 7.11 -6.22 -16.49
CA ILE A 647 6.50 -7.45 -17.03
C ILE A 647 7.49 -8.17 -17.96
N ALA A 648 8.20 -7.43 -18.82
CA ALA A 648 9.24 -8.02 -19.67
C ALA A 648 10.35 -8.69 -18.85
N HIS A 649 10.79 -8.04 -17.77
CA HIS A 649 11.78 -8.57 -16.83
C HIS A 649 11.32 -9.88 -16.17
N GLU A 650 10.09 -9.91 -15.63
CA GLU A 650 9.55 -11.10 -14.97
C GLU A 650 9.35 -12.28 -15.94
N LEU A 651 8.98 -12.02 -17.20
CA LEU A 651 8.91 -13.07 -18.23
C LEU A 651 10.29 -13.68 -18.50
N ILE A 652 11.32 -12.84 -18.71
CA ILE A 652 12.67 -13.29 -19.05
C ILE A 652 13.29 -14.09 -17.89
N LEU A 653 13.21 -13.57 -16.66
CA LEU A 653 13.73 -14.27 -15.48
C LEU A 653 12.89 -15.50 -15.14
N GLY A 654 11.57 -15.41 -15.26
CA GLY A 654 10.64 -16.48 -14.94
C GLY A 654 10.77 -17.67 -15.87
N TYR A 655 11.21 -17.50 -17.13
CA TYR A 655 11.30 -18.63 -18.07
C TYR A 655 12.17 -19.80 -17.59
N GLU A 656 13.26 -19.52 -16.88
CA GLU A 656 14.15 -20.57 -16.34
C GLU A 656 13.84 -20.93 -14.88
N ASN A 657 13.11 -20.08 -14.15
CA ASN A 657 12.94 -20.19 -12.70
C ASN A 657 11.49 -20.47 -12.23
N ASP A 658 10.49 -20.27 -13.09
CA ASP A 658 9.07 -20.47 -12.82
C ASP A 658 8.43 -21.34 -13.91
N ALA A 659 8.00 -22.54 -13.52
CA ALA A 659 7.37 -23.50 -14.43
C ALA A 659 6.07 -22.97 -15.07
N THR A 660 5.35 -22.08 -14.38
CA THR A 660 4.14 -21.42 -14.90
C THR A 660 4.52 -20.46 -16.01
N VAL A 661 5.49 -19.58 -15.77
CA VAL A 661 5.96 -18.62 -16.78
C VAL A 661 6.54 -19.36 -17.99
N ALA A 662 7.33 -20.41 -17.77
CA ALA A 662 7.84 -21.27 -18.82
C ALA A 662 6.72 -21.88 -19.68
N LYS A 663 5.69 -22.47 -19.04
CA LYS A 663 4.50 -23.01 -19.72
C LYS A 663 3.82 -21.95 -20.58
N LEU A 664 3.63 -20.75 -20.05
CA LEU A 664 2.96 -19.65 -20.77
C LEU A 664 3.78 -19.22 -21.99
N MET A 665 5.07 -18.94 -21.83
CA MET A 665 5.95 -18.48 -22.92
C MET A 665 6.22 -19.53 -23.99
N ASP A 666 6.12 -20.82 -23.65
CA ASP A 666 6.21 -21.90 -24.64
C ASP A 666 4.99 -21.93 -25.59
N HIS A 667 3.87 -21.30 -25.22
CA HIS A 667 2.64 -21.28 -26.02
C HIS A 667 2.21 -19.88 -26.50
N ILE A 668 2.70 -18.82 -25.85
CA ILE A 668 2.35 -17.43 -26.12
C ILE A 668 3.61 -16.64 -26.52
N ASP A 669 3.50 -15.88 -27.61
CA ASP A 669 4.40 -14.80 -27.95
C ASP A 669 3.91 -13.49 -27.31
N PHE A 670 4.70 -12.89 -26.42
CA PHE A 670 4.38 -11.61 -25.81
C PHE A 670 4.99 -10.47 -26.63
N TYR A 671 4.15 -9.56 -27.11
CA TYR A 671 4.57 -8.33 -27.80
C TYR A 671 4.37 -7.15 -26.84
N ILE A 672 5.47 -6.58 -26.38
CA ILE A 672 5.47 -5.50 -25.40
C ILE A 672 5.95 -4.21 -26.07
N LEU A 673 5.11 -3.17 -26.10
CA LEU A 673 5.45 -1.81 -26.51
C LEU A 673 5.52 -0.92 -25.27
N PRO A 674 6.69 -0.71 -24.64
CA PRO A 674 6.76 0.00 -23.36
C PRO A 674 6.33 1.46 -23.43
N VAL A 675 6.61 2.14 -24.55
CA VAL A 675 6.30 3.56 -24.75
C VAL A 675 5.64 3.77 -26.11
N MET A 676 4.32 3.82 -26.15
CA MET A 676 3.55 4.09 -27.37
C MET A 676 3.61 5.57 -27.81
N ASN A 677 3.80 6.50 -26.86
CA ASN A 677 3.93 7.94 -27.12
C ASN A 677 5.35 8.44 -26.75
N PRO A 678 6.37 8.13 -27.55
CA PRO A 678 7.76 8.44 -27.20
C PRO A 678 8.03 9.95 -27.10
N ASP A 679 7.39 10.76 -27.96
CA ASP A 679 7.60 12.21 -27.96
C ASP A 679 6.96 12.88 -26.74
N GLY A 680 5.72 12.52 -26.45
CA GLY A 680 5.03 13.00 -25.27
C GLY A 680 5.76 12.57 -24.00
N TYR A 681 6.23 11.32 -23.93
CA TYR A 681 6.93 10.78 -22.77
C TYR A 681 8.20 11.60 -22.45
N GLU A 682 9.08 11.83 -23.42
CA GLU A 682 10.26 12.67 -23.21
C GLU A 682 9.91 14.13 -22.92
N TYR A 683 8.91 14.69 -23.60
CA TYR A 683 8.42 16.04 -23.29
C TYR A 683 7.93 16.15 -21.84
N SER A 684 7.31 15.10 -21.31
CA SER A 684 6.89 15.06 -19.90
C SER A 684 8.07 14.95 -18.93
N ARG A 685 9.15 14.28 -19.32
CA ARG A 685 10.36 14.16 -18.50
C ARG A 685 11.19 15.43 -18.45
N GLU A 686 11.18 16.21 -19.53
CA GLU A 686 12.09 17.35 -19.70
C GLU A 686 11.42 18.72 -19.59
N LYS A 687 10.16 18.86 -19.99
CA LYS A 687 9.49 20.17 -20.18
C LYS A 687 8.24 20.32 -19.33
N ASN A 688 7.26 19.44 -19.48
CA ASN A 688 5.99 19.53 -18.78
C ASN A 688 5.56 18.16 -18.25
N ARG A 689 5.83 17.90 -16.97
CA ARG A 689 5.51 16.64 -16.28
C ARG A 689 4.05 16.20 -16.41
N MET A 690 3.12 17.13 -16.57
CA MET A 690 1.69 16.86 -16.70
C MET A 690 1.21 16.72 -18.15
N TRP A 691 2.12 16.73 -19.14
CA TRP A 691 1.78 16.56 -20.54
C TRP A 691 1.15 15.19 -20.80
N ARG A 692 -0.02 15.17 -21.45
CA ARG A 692 -0.80 13.95 -21.72
C ARG A 692 -0.68 13.46 -23.17
N LYS A 693 -0.83 14.37 -24.13
CA LYS A 693 -0.99 14.11 -25.57
C LYS A 693 0.31 13.68 -26.26
N ASN A 694 0.25 13.37 -27.56
CA ASN A 694 1.48 13.30 -28.38
C ASN A 694 2.05 14.70 -28.66
N ARG A 695 3.04 14.80 -29.57
CA ARG A 695 3.70 16.07 -29.94
C ARG A 695 3.44 16.48 -31.39
N SER A 696 2.25 16.20 -31.91
CA SER A 696 1.87 16.65 -33.24
C SER A 696 1.95 18.18 -33.39
N PRO A 697 2.30 18.69 -34.60
CA PRO A 697 2.52 20.12 -34.84
C PRO A 697 1.38 21.00 -34.35
N ALA A 698 1.72 22.20 -33.84
CA ALA A 698 0.74 23.10 -33.27
C ALA A 698 -0.31 23.56 -34.30
N LYS A 699 -1.59 23.44 -33.95
CA LYS A 699 -2.70 24.06 -34.69
C LYS A 699 -3.03 25.40 -34.03
N CYS A 700 -3.02 26.46 -34.83
CA CYS A 700 -3.25 27.82 -34.35
C CYS A 700 -4.64 28.32 -34.77
N HIS A 701 -5.40 28.83 -33.80
CA HIS A 701 -6.69 29.47 -34.01
C HIS A 701 -6.64 30.94 -33.60
N ARG A 702 -7.28 31.79 -34.41
CA ARG A 702 -7.36 33.23 -34.14
C ARG A 702 -8.56 33.50 -33.24
N GLN A 703 -8.30 33.92 -32.01
CA GLN A 703 -9.30 34.46 -31.10
C GLN A 703 -9.39 35.98 -31.26
N THR A 704 -10.44 36.59 -30.71
CA THR A 704 -10.78 38.02 -30.88
C THR A 704 -9.63 38.97 -30.52
N PHE A 705 -8.77 38.58 -29.57
CA PHE A 705 -7.65 39.41 -29.09
C PHE A 705 -6.29 38.68 -29.05
N SER A 706 -6.21 37.41 -29.49
CA SER A 706 -4.97 36.61 -29.43
C SER A 706 -4.98 35.48 -30.47
N THR A 707 -3.80 34.95 -30.82
CA THR A 707 -3.68 33.69 -31.55
C THR A 707 -3.25 32.62 -30.56
N VAL A 708 -4.06 31.57 -30.44
CA VAL A 708 -3.78 30.44 -29.55
C VAL A 708 -3.31 29.27 -30.40
N CYS A 709 -2.13 28.74 -30.09
CA CYS A 709 -1.51 27.61 -30.79
C CYS A 709 -1.37 26.44 -29.83
N CYS A 710 -1.93 25.29 -30.19
CA CYS A 710 -1.97 24.11 -29.34
C CYS A 710 -1.44 22.88 -30.09
N SER A 711 -0.56 22.13 -29.43
CA SER A 711 0.08 20.93 -29.98
C SER A 711 -0.54 19.66 -29.41
N GLY A 712 -0.42 18.58 -30.18
CA GLY A 712 -0.73 17.23 -29.72
C GLY A 712 -2.19 16.83 -29.85
N VAL A 713 -2.38 15.53 -30.00
CA VAL A 713 -3.63 14.77 -30.05
C VAL A 713 -3.64 13.75 -28.91
N ASP A 714 -4.81 13.51 -28.32
CA ASP A 714 -5.00 12.39 -27.40
C ASP A 714 -5.03 11.09 -28.21
N LEU A 715 -3.94 10.32 -28.13
CA LEU A 715 -3.80 9.06 -28.87
C LEU A 715 -4.91 8.06 -28.52
N ASN A 716 -5.45 8.09 -27.29
CA ASN A 716 -6.54 7.22 -26.87
C ASN A 716 -7.93 7.82 -27.15
N ARG A 717 -8.00 8.82 -28.02
CA ARG A 717 -9.20 9.32 -28.71
C ARG A 717 -9.07 9.24 -30.23
N ASN A 718 -7.96 8.73 -30.75
CA ASN A 718 -7.62 8.79 -32.16
C ASN A 718 -7.89 7.47 -32.93
N PHE A 719 -8.29 6.38 -32.27
CA PHE A 719 -8.58 5.11 -32.95
C PHE A 719 -9.96 5.12 -33.62
N ASP A 720 -10.16 4.32 -34.67
CA ASP A 720 -11.42 4.24 -35.42
C ASP A 720 -12.48 3.38 -34.72
N TRP A 721 -12.95 3.85 -33.56
CA TRP A 721 -14.07 3.26 -32.83
C TRP A 721 -14.99 4.36 -32.33
N PHE A 722 -16.10 4.57 -33.05
CA PHE A 722 -17.01 5.69 -32.81
C PHE A 722 -16.28 7.04 -32.75
N TRP A 723 -15.19 7.19 -33.51
CA TRP A 723 -14.29 8.34 -33.43
C TRP A 723 -15.05 9.69 -33.49
N ALA A 724 -14.67 10.62 -32.62
CA ALA A 724 -15.26 11.95 -32.49
C ALA A 724 -16.77 11.99 -32.18
N SER A 725 -17.34 10.93 -31.57
CA SER A 725 -18.77 10.89 -31.22
C SER A 725 -19.07 11.44 -29.82
N THR A 726 -18.43 10.90 -28.79
CA THR A 726 -18.66 11.23 -27.37
C THR A 726 -17.35 11.21 -26.60
N GLY A 727 -17.26 11.97 -25.50
CA GLY A 727 -16.12 11.89 -24.57
C GLY A 727 -14.77 12.30 -25.14
N SER A 728 -14.78 13.07 -26.23
CA SER A 728 -13.62 13.62 -26.91
C SER A 728 -13.92 15.04 -27.34
N SER A 729 -12.88 15.84 -27.60
CA SER A 729 -13.04 17.24 -27.99
C SER A 729 -12.52 17.48 -29.40
N SER A 730 -13.17 18.40 -30.12
CA SER A 730 -12.71 18.90 -31.42
C SER A 730 -11.80 20.12 -31.31
N ASP A 731 -11.66 20.69 -30.10
CA ASP A 731 -10.73 21.79 -29.82
C ASP A 731 -9.28 21.25 -29.70
N PRO A 732 -8.34 21.68 -30.56
CA PRO A 732 -6.94 21.25 -30.47
C PRO A 732 -6.22 21.60 -29.17
N CYS A 733 -6.73 22.56 -28.41
CA CYS A 733 -6.21 22.91 -27.09
C CYS A 733 -6.67 21.99 -25.97
N HIS A 734 -7.75 21.24 -26.20
CA HIS A 734 -8.28 20.33 -25.20
C HIS A 734 -7.38 19.09 -25.04
N ASP A 735 -7.30 18.57 -23.81
CA ASP A 735 -6.48 17.39 -23.49
C ASP A 735 -7.02 16.09 -24.08
N THR A 736 -8.31 16.05 -24.41
CA THR A 736 -8.98 14.93 -25.09
C THR A 736 -9.23 15.19 -26.58
N TYR A 737 -8.43 16.07 -27.20
CA TYR A 737 -8.53 16.37 -28.63
C TYR A 737 -8.34 15.10 -29.47
N HIS A 738 -9.35 14.73 -30.27
CA HIS A 738 -9.37 13.45 -31.00
C HIS A 738 -8.57 13.42 -32.31
N GLY A 739 -8.00 14.55 -32.74
CA GLY A 739 -7.29 14.68 -34.02
C GLY A 739 -8.20 15.09 -35.18
N SER A 740 -7.64 15.18 -36.39
CA SER A 740 -8.40 15.60 -37.59
C SER A 740 -9.19 14.49 -38.26
N SER A 741 -8.80 13.24 -38.03
CA SER A 741 -9.46 12.02 -38.50
C SER A 741 -9.08 10.88 -37.56
N ALA A 742 -9.82 9.77 -37.60
CA ALA A 742 -9.32 8.54 -37.00
C ALA A 742 -7.96 8.18 -37.62
N PHE A 743 -7.04 7.70 -36.79
CA PHE A 743 -5.65 7.42 -37.12
C PHE A 743 -4.94 8.59 -37.83
N SER A 744 -5.17 9.83 -37.39
CA SER A 744 -4.42 10.98 -37.90
C SER A 744 -2.96 11.00 -37.42
N GLU A 745 -2.66 10.32 -36.32
CA GLU A 745 -1.35 10.35 -35.68
C GLU A 745 -0.48 9.16 -36.13
N PRO A 746 0.82 9.38 -36.42
CA PRO A 746 1.71 8.32 -36.88
C PRO A 746 1.90 7.23 -35.81
N GLU A 747 1.82 7.57 -34.52
CA GLU A 747 1.89 6.59 -33.43
C GLU A 747 0.69 5.62 -33.43
N SER A 748 -0.53 6.12 -33.66
CA SER A 748 -1.73 5.28 -33.72
C SER A 748 -1.80 4.49 -35.04
N GLN A 749 -1.32 5.06 -36.14
CA GLN A 749 -1.16 4.36 -37.42
C GLN A 749 -0.18 3.19 -37.31
N ALA A 750 0.98 3.39 -36.68
CA ALA A 750 1.99 2.34 -36.48
C ALA A 750 1.41 1.12 -35.73
N VAL A 751 0.66 1.37 -34.65
CA VAL A 751 0.00 0.30 -33.88
C VAL A 751 -1.10 -0.37 -34.70
N ARG A 752 -1.92 0.39 -35.43
CA ARG A 752 -2.94 -0.14 -36.33
C ARG A 752 -2.33 -1.09 -37.36
N ASP A 753 -1.35 -0.60 -38.11
CA ASP A 753 -0.76 -1.31 -39.25
C ASP A 753 -0.05 -2.60 -38.80
N PHE A 754 0.58 -2.57 -37.62
CA PHE A 754 1.18 -3.75 -37.01
C PHE A 754 0.12 -4.78 -36.57
N LEU A 755 -0.92 -4.34 -35.86
CA LEU A 755 -1.93 -5.25 -35.29
C LEU A 755 -2.92 -5.79 -36.32
N GLU A 756 -3.20 -5.07 -37.41
CA GLU A 756 -4.01 -5.61 -38.52
C GLU A 756 -3.31 -6.78 -39.23
N GLN A 757 -1.98 -6.79 -39.24
CA GLN A 757 -1.17 -7.88 -39.81
C GLN A 757 -0.87 -8.99 -38.79
N ASN A 758 -0.93 -8.68 -37.49
CA ASN A 758 -0.51 -9.55 -36.40
C ASN A 758 -1.55 -9.53 -35.26
N THR A 759 -2.83 -9.78 -35.57
CA THR A 759 -3.93 -9.69 -34.60
C THR A 759 -3.72 -10.66 -33.44
N PRO A 760 -3.66 -10.17 -32.18
CA PRO A 760 -3.43 -11.02 -31.02
C PRO A 760 -4.72 -11.61 -30.44
N GLU A 761 -4.59 -12.69 -29.68
CA GLU A 761 -5.68 -13.27 -28.90
C GLU A 761 -6.01 -12.43 -27.65
N ALA A 762 -5.05 -11.65 -27.15
CA ALA A 762 -5.28 -10.64 -26.11
C ALA A 762 -4.59 -9.30 -26.39
N PHE A 763 -5.26 -8.22 -26.00
CA PHE A 763 -4.79 -6.85 -26.10
C PHE A 763 -4.93 -6.16 -24.74
N ILE A 764 -3.84 -5.67 -24.17
CA ILE A 764 -3.82 -5.00 -22.87
C ILE A 764 -3.10 -3.66 -23.03
N SER A 765 -3.80 -2.56 -22.78
CA SER A 765 -3.22 -1.22 -22.74
C SER A 765 -3.11 -0.73 -21.30
N LEU A 766 -1.90 -0.41 -20.85
CA LEU A 766 -1.59 0.02 -19.50
C LEU A 766 -1.67 1.55 -19.38
N HIS A 767 -2.44 2.02 -18.42
CA HIS A 767 -2.67 3.42 -18.10
C HIS A 767 -2.45 3.69 -16.60
N SER A 768 -2.49 4.95 -16.20
CA SER A 768 -2.69 5.32 -14.79
C SER A 768 -3.43 6.65 -14.70
N TYR A 769 -4.18 6.95 -13.66
CA TYR A 769 -4.37 6.18 -12.44
C TYR A 769 -5.86 6.01 -12.20
N SER A 770 -6.24 4.94 -11.49
CA SER A 770 -7.53 4.81 -10.77
C SER A 770 -7.74 3.43 -10.13
N GLN A 771 -6.83 2.47 -10.33
CA GLN A 771 -7.03 1.06 -9.98
C GLN A 771 -8.34 0.50 -10.59
N MET A 772 -8.42 0.53 -11.92
CA MET A 772 -9.56 -0.01 -12.66
C MET A 772 -9.11 -0.98 -13.74
N TRP A 773 -9.85 -2.07 -13.89
CA TRP A 773 -9.73 -3.02 -14.98
C TRP A 773 -10.90 -2.79 -15.93
N LEU A 774 -10.65 -1.97 -16.97
CA LEU A 774 -11.66 -1.53 -17.91
C LEU A 774 -11.83 -2.56 -19.02
N ILE A 775 -13.08 -2.94 -19.22
CA ILE A 775 -13.55 -3.83 -20.27
C ILE A 775 -14.21 -2.97 -21.34
N PRO A 776 -14.05 -3.26 -22.64
CA PRO A 776 -14.86 -2.61 -23.65
C PRO A 776 -16.38 -2.74 -23.34
N TYR A 777 -17.25 -1.81 -23.71
CA TYR A 777 -16.92 -0.62 -24.49
C TYR A 777 -16.87 0.69 -23.68
N GLY A 778 -16.06 1.64 -24.14
CA GLY A 778 -15.94 2.99 -23.59
C GLY A 778 -16.87 4.03 -24.25
N HIS A 779 -17.24 3.88 -25.52
CA HIS A 779 -17.97 4.92 -26.27
C HIS A 779 -19.38 5.28 -25.72
N ARG A 780 -20.05 4.36 -25.02
CA ARG A 780 -21.42 4.56 -24.55
C ARG A 780 -21.74 3.73 -23.32
N LYS A 781 -22.45 4.31 -22.35
CA LYS A 781 -22.93 3.58 -21.15
C LYS A 781 -23.86 2.45 -21.53
N GLN A 782 -23.82 1.37 -20.74
CA GLN A 782 -24.63 0.17 -20.96
C GLN A 782 -24.42 -0.47 -22.34
N SER A 783 -23.28 -0.24 -22.98
CA SER A 783 -22.86 -0.87 -24.23
C SER A 783 -21.79 -1.91 -23.94
N TYR A 784 -22.09 -3.17 -24.20
CA TYR A 784 -21.25 -4.30 -23.81
C TYR A 784 -20.91 -5.20 -25.00
N PRO A 785 -19.68 -5.74 -25.09
CA PRO A 785 -19.35 -6.85 -25.98
C PRO A 785 -20.23 -8.07 -25.71
N GLN A 786 -20.47 -8.87 -26.74
CA GLN A 786 -21.33 -10.06 -26.65
C GLN A 786 -20.84 -11.07 -25.58
N ASP A 787 -19.53 -11.15 -25.37
CA ASP A 787 -18.86 -12.02 -24.41
C ASP A 787 -18.51 -11.34 -23.08
N TYR A 788 -19.10 -10.16 -22.80
CA TYR A 788 -18.86 -9.42 -21.56
C TYR A 788 -19.12 -10.26 -20.31
N HIS A 789 -20.28 -10.92 -20.23
CA HIS A 789 -20.68 -11.71 -19.05
C HIS A 789 -20.07 -13.11 -19.00
N THR A 790 -19.66 -13.67 -20.15
CA THR A 790 -19.24 -15.07 -20.28
C THR A 790 -17.72 -15.23 -20.33
N GLY A 791 -17.00 -14.29 -20.93
CA GLY A 791 -15.54 -14.33 -21.08
C GLY A 791 -14.85 -13.20 -20.35
N LEU A 792 -15.10 -11.96 -20.76
CA LEU A 792 -14.27 -10.82 -20.38
C LEU A 792 -14.33 -10.48 -18.89
N ARG A 793 -15.54 -10.31 -18.33
CA ARG A 793 -15.72 -9.90 -16.93
C ARG A 793 -15.33 -11.00 -15.93
N PRO A 794 -15.71 -12.27 -16.11
CA PRO A 794 -15.25 -13.34 -15.22
C PRO A 794 -13.73 -13.46 -15.18
N LEU A 795 -13.05 -13.33 -16.33
CA LEU A 795 -11.59 -13.36 -16.39
C LEU A 795 -10.97 -12.16 -15.68
N ALA A 796 -11.49 -10.95 -15.91
CA ALA A 796 -11.04 -9.74 -15.23
C ALA A 796 -11.19 -9.83 -13.70
N LEU A 797 -12.27 -10.43 -13.20
CA LEU A 797 -12.45 -10.68 -11.77
C LEU A 797 -11.44 -11.69 -11.20
N ARG A 798 -11.07 -12.73 -11.97
CA ARG A 798 -10.00 -13.65 -11.57
C ARG A 798 -8.64 -12.97 -11.56
N ALA A 799 -8.34 -12.17 -12.59
CA ALA A 799 -7.08 -11.45 -12.73
C ALA A 799 -6.90 -10.44 -11.59
N THR A 800 -7.90 -9.59 -11.36
CA THR A 800 -7.88 -8.61 -10.25
C THR A 800 -7.91 -9.26 -8.86
N LYS A 801 -8.44 -10.48 -8.72
CA LYS A 801 -8.30 -11.26 -7.49
C LYS A 801 -6.86 -11.70 -7.24
N ALA A 802 -6.16 -12.21 -8.26
CA ALA A 802 -4.75 -12.56 -8.15
C ALA A 802 -3.88 -11.34 -7.81
N LEU A 803 -4.17 -10.19 -8.43
CA LEU A 803 -3.59 -8.88 -8.06
C LEU A 803 -3.78 -8.58 -6.56
N TYR A 804 -5.03 -8.67 -6.11
CA TYR A 804 -5.42 -8.35 -4.74
C TYR A 804 -4.73 -9.26 -3.71
N GLU A 805 -4.50 -10.53 -4.03
CA GLU A 805 -3.88 -11.50 -3.12
C GLU A 805 -2.43 -11.16 -2.76
N LEU A 806 -1.74 -10.33 -3.57
CA LEU A 806 -0.36 -9.94 -3.33
C LEU A 806 -0.24 -8.81 -2.27
N TYR A 807 -0.90 -7.67 -2.51
CA TYR A 807 -0.78 -6.47 -1.66
C TYR A 807 -2.10 -5.92 -1.10
N GLY A 808 -3.23 -6.58 -1.38
CA GLY A 808 -4.56 -6.09 -1.00
C GLY A 808 -5.08 -4.93 -1.87
N THR A 809 -4.43 -4.66 -3.00
CA THR A 809 -4.81 -3.58 -3.92
C THR A 809 -6.11 -3.93 -4.61
N LYS A 810 -7.14 -3.10 -4.40
CA LYS A 810 -8.50 -3.34 -4.94
C LYS A 810 -8.67 -2.62 -6.27
N TYR A 811 -8.99 -3.38 -7.31
CA TYR A 811 -9.35 -2.85 -8.62
C TYR A 811 -10.86 -2.92 -8.85
N GLN A 812 -11.44 -1.88 -9.44
CA GLN A 812 -12.81 -1.92 -9.94
C GLN A 812 -12.85 -2.58 -11.32
N VAL A 813 -13.85 -3.42 -11.58
CA VAL A 813 -14.00 -4.15 -12.85
C VAL A 813 -15.32 -3.78 -13.50
N GLY A 814 -15.28 -3.35 -14.76
CA GLY A 814 -16.46 -2.90 -15.50
C GLY A 814 -16.08 -2.20 -16.79
N THR A 815 -17.06 -1.63 -17.49
CA THR A 815 -16.78 -0.85 -18.70
C THR A 815 -16.25 0.53 -18.37
N GLY A 816 -15.42 1.11 -19.25
CA GLY A 816 -14.94 2.48 -19.09
C GLY A 816 -16.10 3.49 -19.00
N ALA A 817 -17.13 3.30 -19.84
CA ALA A 817 -18.31 4.15 -19.84
C ALA A 817 -19.09 4.11 -18.51
N ASP A 818 -19.27 2.93 -17.93
CA ASP A 818 -20.09 2.76 -16.72
C ASP A 818 -19.33 3.10 -15.44
N LEU A 819 -18.02 2.82 -15.38
CA LEU A 819 -17.19 3.12 -14.21
C LEU A 819 -16.71 4.58 -14.16
N MET A 820 -16.51 5.19 -15.33
CA MET A 820 -15.98 6.54 -15.45
C MET A 820 -16.96 7.41 -16.24
N TYR A 821 -16.72 7.55 -17.54
CA TYR A 821 -17.44 8.42 -18.46
C TYR A 821 -17.33 7.85 -19.87
N GLU A 822 -18.27 8.24 -20.74
CA GLU A 822 -18.24 7.82 -22.14
C GLU A 822 -17.01 8.40 -22.83
N ALA A 823 -16.27 7.59 -23.57
CA ALA A 823 -15.05 7.96 -24.28
C ALA A 823 -14.96 7.20 -25.61
N SER A 824 -15.01 7.93 -26.72
CA SER A 824 -14.85 7.36 -28.06
C SER A 824 -13.39 7.37 -28.53
N GLY A 825 -13.07 6.53 -29.52
CA GLY A 825 -11.75 6.47 -30.15
C GLY A 825 -10.64 5.82 -29.31
N GLY A 826 -11.02 4.96 -28.35
CA GLY A 826 -10.08 4.24 -27.50
C GLY A 826 -9.45 3.01 -28.17
N SER A 827 -8.21 2.69 -27.82
CA SER A 827 -7.41 1.59 -28.40
C SER A 827 -8.01 0.19 -28.12
N HIS A 828 -8.29 -0.11 -26.85
CA HIS A 828 -8.89 -1.38 -26.41
C HIS A 828 -10.28 -1.63 -27.02
N ASP A 829 -11.03 -0.54 -27.20
CA ASP A 829 -12.34 -0.51 -27.84
C ASP A 829 -12.25 -0.86 -29.33
N TRP A 830 -11.30 -0.26 -30.04
CA TRP A 830 -10.98 -0.59 -31.44
C TRP A 830 -10.46 -2.03 -31.58
N ALA A 831 -9.58 -2.49 -30.70
CA ALA A 831 -9.06 -3.86 -30.72
C ALA A 831 -10.20 -4.90 -30.57
N LYS A 832 -11.14 -4.68 -29.65
CA LYS A 832 -12.30 -5.54 -29.48
C LYS A 832 -13.30 -5.43 -30.63
N GLY A 833 -13.60 -4.19 -31.01
CA GLY A 833 -14.70 -3.84 -31.90
C GLY A 833 -14.38 -4.07 -33.37
N GLN A 834 -13.20 -3.66 -33.83
CA GLN A 834 -12.76 -3.77 -35.23
C GLN A 834 -11.91 -5.02 -35.47
N LEU A 835 -10.81 -5.18 -34.73
CA LEU A 835 -9.90 -6.34 -34.93
C LEU A 835 -10.47 -7.67 -34.42
N LYS A 836 -11.57 -7.62 -33.65
CA LYS A 836 -12.20 -8.79 -33.04
C LYS A 836 -11.27 -9.56 -32.10
N VAL A 837 -10.35 -8.85 -31.42
CA VAL A 837 -9.52 -9.44 -30.37
C VAL A 837 -10.42 -10.04 -29.28
N PRO A 838 -10.28 -11.33 -28.95
CA PRO A 838 -11.13 -12.00 -27.96
C PRO A 838 -11.04 -11.34 -26.58
N TYR A 839 -9.82 -11.14 -26.05
CA TYR A 839 -9.61 -10.59 -24.72
C TYR A 839 -8.93 -9.21 -24.78
N ALA A 840 -9.72 -8.15 -24.78
CA ALA A 840 -9.23 -6.77 -24.81
C ALA A 840 -9.51 -6.04 -23.50
N TYR A 841 -8.51 -5.38 -22.93
CA TYR A 841 -8.60 -4.66 -21.66
C TYR A 841 -7.77 -3.37 -21.67
N LEU A 842 -8.21 -2.40 -20.87
CA LEU A 842 -7.42 -1.24 -20.48
C LEU A 842 -7.27 -1.28 -18.95
N ILE A 843 -6.04 -1.17 -18.45
CA ILE A 843 -5.77 -1.24 -17.00
C ILE A 843 -5.32 0.13 -16.51
N GLU A 844 -6.11 0.76 -15.65
CA GLU A 844 -5.72 1.96 -14.90
C GLU A 844 -4.98 1.54 -13.63
N LEU A 845 -3.65 1.66 -13.62
CA LEU A 845 -2.77 1.22 -12.54
C LEU A 845 -2.91 2.09 -11.27
N ARG A 846 -2.03 1.84 -10.29
CA ARG A 846 -1.90 2.64 -9.06
C ARG A 846 -1.64 4.12 -9.36
N PRO A 847 -1.98 5.01 -8.43
CA PRO A 847 -2.79 4.78 -7.22
C PRO A 847 -4.30 4.78 -7.52
N LYS A 848 -5.14 4.36 -6.57
CA LYS A 848 -6.61 4.44 -6.73
C LYS A 848 -7.10 5.86 -7.00
N ASN A 849 -6.50 6.83 -6.32
CA ASN A 849 -6.81 8.23 -6.43
C ASN A 849 -5.66 9.04 -5.81
N THR A 850 -5.78 10.36 -5.89
CA THR A 850 -4.81 11.28 -5.29
C THR A 850 -4.86 11.32 -3.75
N MET A 851 -5.77 10.59 -3.08
CA MET A 851 -5.74 10.40 -1.62
C MET A 851 -4.76 9.29 -1.21
N MET A 852 -4.55 8.32 -2.10
CA MET A 852 -3.71 7.13 -1.88
C MET A 852 -2.34 7.23 -2.59
N GLY A 853 -2.04 8.34 -3.25
CA GLY A 853 -0.78 8.69 -3.91
C GLY A 853 -0.89 10.08 -4.53
N HIS A 854 0.16 10.66 -5.12
CA HIS A 854 0.04 11.96 -5.79
C HIS A 854 -0.49 11.84 -7.23
N GLY A 855 -1.47 10.97 -7.47
CA GLY A 855 -2.04 10.70 -8.80
C GLY A 855 -0.97 10.19 -9.77
N PHE A 856 -0.71 10.96 -10.82
CA PHE A 856 0.36 10.69 -11.79
C PHE A 856 1.77 10.76 -11.19
N LEU A 857 1.95 11.43 -10.04
CA LEU A 857 3.23 11.55 -9.35
C LEU A 857 3.47 10.40 -8.36
N LEU A 858 3.39 9.16 -8.86
CA LEU A 858 3.56 7.99 -8.03
C LEU A 858 5.04 7.82 -7.63
N PRO A 859 5.38 7.63 -6.33
CA PRO A 859 6.77 7.50 -5.92
C PRO A 859 7.46 6.25 -6.50
N GLU A 860 8.75 6.34 -6.82
CA GLU A 860 9.54 5.25 -7.42
C GLU A 860 9.47 3.92 -6.63
N ARG A 861 9.36 3.98 -5.30
CA ARG A 861 9.19 2.79 -4.45
C ARG A 861 7.93 1.95 -4.75
N GLU A 862 6.95 2.53 -5.44
CA GLU A 862 5.70 1.85 -5.84
C GLU A 862 5.83 1.15 -7.20
N ILE A 863 6.93 1.35 -7.94
CA ILE A 863 7.12 0.76 -9.27
C ILE A 863 7.14 -0.77 -9.19
N VAL A 864 7.99 -1.33 -8.32
CA VAL A 864 8.14 -2.77 -8.15
C VAL A 864 6.84 -3.43 -7.62
N PRO A 865 6.18 -2.91 -6.55
CA PRO A 865 4.87 -3.43 -6.13
C PRO A 865 3.81 -3.40 -7.25
N THR A 866 3.74 -2.31 -8.02
CA THR A 866 2.77 -2.20 -9.13
C THR A 866 3.10 -3.20 -10.24
N GLY A 867 4.38 -3.37 -10.58
CA GLY A 867 4.85 -4.35 -11.55
C GLY A 867 4.48 -5.79 -11.18
N LEU A 868 4.79 -6.21 -9.94
CA LEU A 868 4.54 -7.56 -9.46
C LEU A 868 3.05 -7.92 -9.40
N GLU A 869 2.21 -7.06 -8.82
CA GLU A 869 0.77 -7.35 -8.70
C GLU A 869 0.08 -7.38 -10.07
N THR A 870 0.53 -6.51 -10.98
CA THR A 870 0.01 -6.50 -12.35
C THR A 870 0.45 -7.77 -13.09
N PHE A 871 1.70 -8.21 -12.92
CA PHE A 871 2.20 -9.43 -13.55
C PHE A 871 1.42 -10.68 -13.13
N GLU A 872 1.05 -10.81 -11.86
CA GLU A 872 0.16 -11.90 -11.40
C GLU A 872 -1.18 -11.91 -12.14
N SER A 873 -1.73 -10.74 -12.44
CA SER A 873 -2.96 -10.60 -13.22
C SER A 873 -2.77 -11.01 -14.68
N ILE A 874 -1.65 -10.62 -15.29
CA ILE A 874 -1.29 -10.98 -16.66
C ILE A 874 -1.14 -12.49 -16.81
N LYS A 875 -0.56 -13.18 -15.82
CA LYS A 875 -0.48 -14.65 -15.81
C LYS A 875 -1.86 -15.32 -15.87
N VAL A 876 -2.85 -14.77 -15.15
CA VAL A 876 -4.23 -15.29 -15.19
C VAL A 876 -4.85 -15.13 -16.58
N VAL A 877 -4.65 -13.99 -17.23
CA VAL A 877 -5.13 -13.78 -18.61
C VAL A 877 -4.42 -14.74 -19.56
N ALA A 878 -3.11 -14.86 -19.46
CA ALA A 878 -2.30 -15.74 -20.30
C ALA A 878 -2.70 -17.22 -20.15
N ASP A 879 -2.93 -17.71 -18.93
CA ASP A 879 -3.36 -19.10 -18.72
C ASP A 879 -4.75 -19.36 -19.32
N GLU A 880 -5.66 -18.39 -19.27
CA GLU A 880 -6.94 -18.49 -19.96
C GLU A 880 -6.75 -18.61 -21.49
N LEU A 881 -5.83 -17.85 -22.09
CA LEU A 881 -5.57 -17.98 -23.53
C LEU A 881 -5.06 -19.38 -23.89
N VAL A 882 -4.17 -19.95 -23.08
CA VAL A 882 -3.69 -21.32 -23.28
C VAL A 882 -4.86 -22.30 -23.19
N ALA A 883 -5.72 -22.17 -22.19
CA ALA A 883 -6.87 -23.03 -22.00
C ALA A 883 -7.86 -22.96 -23.18
N GLN A 884 -8.12 -21.76 -23.72
CA GLN A 884 -9.11 -21.55 -24.77
C GLN A 884 -8.60 -21.86 -26.18
N PHE A 885 -7.36 -21.48 -26.50
CA PHE A 885 -6.85 -21.53 -27.88
C PHE A 885 -5.85 -22.65 -28.13
N VAL A 886 -5.16 -23.13 -27.09
CA VAL A 886 -4.06 -24.09 -27.25
C VAL A 886 -4.47 -25.50 -26.86
N GLU A 887 -5.07 -25.69 -25.69
CA GLU A 887 -5.46 -27.03 -25.21
C GLU A 887 -6.41 -27.79 -26.16
N PRO A 888 -7.43 -27.17 -26.78
CA PRO A 888 -8.31 -27.88 -27.71
C PRO A 888 -7.55 -28.43 -28.93
N VAL A 889 -6.57 -27.67 -29.44
CA VAL A 889 -5.74 -28.08 -30.59
C VAL A 889 -4.85 -29.26 -30.20
N ILE A 890 -4.24 -29.23 -29.01
CA ILE A 890 -3.44 -30.33 -28.48
C ILE A 890 -4.29 -31.60 -28.35
N ARG A 891 -5.49 -31.49 -27.74
CA ARG A 891 -6.42 -32.63 -27.58
C ARG A 891 -6.84 -33.23 -28.92
N ALA A 892 -7.13 -32.39 -29.92
CA ALA A 892 -7.49 -32.84 -31.28
C ALA A 892 -6.34 -33.58 -31.96
N LYS A 893 -5.09 -33.09 -31.85
CA LYS A 893 -3.92 -33.77 -32.44
C LYS A 893 -3.65 -35.13 -31.78
N LEU A 894 -3.72 -35.20 -30.44
CA LEU A 894 -3.50 -36.45 -29.70
C LEU A 894 -4.54 -37.53 -30.02
N THR A 895 -5.79 -37.13 -30.30
CA THR A 895 -6.86 -38.06 -30.71
C THR A 895 -6.73 -38.53 -32.16
N THR A 896 -6.03 -37.80 -33.04
CA THR A 896 -5.76 -38.25 -34.42
C THR A 896 -4.60 -39.23 -34.54
N THR A 897 -3.61 -39.19 -33.64
CA THR A 897 -2.44 -40.09 -33.64
C THR A 897 -2.71 -41.51 -33.11
N THR A 898 -3.87 -41.77 -32.51
CA THR A 898 -4.23 -43.07 -31.92
C THR A 898 -5.13 -43.95 -32.79
N ARG A 899 -5.43 -43.57 -34.05
CA ARG A 899 -6.08 -44.47 -35.00
C ARG A 899 -5.03 -45.29 -35.78
N PRO A 900 -4.99 -46.63 -35.67
CA PRO A 900 -4.13 -47.44 -36.51
C PRO A 900 -4.61 -47.39 -37.97
N SER A 901 -3.68 -47.14 -38.89
CA SER A 901 -3.90 -47.24 -40.33
C SER A 901 -4.13 -48.68 -40.74
N ILE A 902 -5.35 -49.03 -41.14
CA ILE A 902 -5.64 -50.28 -41.84
C ILE A 902 -5.26 -50.09 -43.32
N PRO A 903 -4.42 -50.95 -43.93
CA PRO A 903 -4.04 -50.82 -45.34
C PRO A 903 -5.18 -51.22 -46.29
N PRO A 904 -5.19 -50.73 -47.54
CA PRO A 904 -6.32 -50.88 -48.45
C PRO A 904 -6.32 -52.26 -49.11
N TYR A 905 -7.37 -53.06 -48.89
CA TYR A 905 -7.61 -54.30 -49.62
C TYR A 905 -8.42 -54.04 -50.90
N ARG A 906 -7.90 -54.48 -52.05
CA ARG A 906 -8.55 -54.41 -53.38
C ARG A 906 -9.43 -55.66 -53.64
N ARG A 907 -10.64 -55.37 -54.14
CA ARG A 907 -11.56 -56.14 -55.03
C ARG A 907 -11.52 -57.69 -55.07
N GLY A 908 -12.69 -58.29 -54.79
CA GLY A 908 -13.39 -59.12 -55.80
C GLY A 908 -13.90 -60.53 -55.40
N TYR A 909 -15.24 -60.65 -55.28
CA TYR A 909 -16.13 -61.84 -55.44
C TYR A 909 -16.03 -62.98 -54.38
N SER A 910 -17.07 -63.72 -53.94
CA SER A 910 -18.45 -64.02 -54.40
C SER A 910 -19.35 -64.58 -53.25
N ILE A 911 -20.64 -64.73 -53.58
CA ILE A 911 -21.90 -64.98 -52.81
C ILE A 911 -22.04 -66.37 -52.14
N ILE A 912 -22.95 -66.48 -51.12
CA ILE A 912 -24.03 -67.49 -50.82
C ILE A 912 -24.32 -67.46 -49.29
N ASP A 913 -25.46 -66.92 -48.78
CA ASP A 913 -26.81 -67.52 -48.52
C ASP A 913 -26.80 -68.69 -47.49
N THR A 914 -27.67 -68.93 -46.49
CA THR A 914 -28.84 -68.31 -45.83
C THR A 914 -29.15 -69.18 -44.58
N THR A 915 -29.78 -68.63 -43.52
CA THR A 915 -30.68 -69.28 -42.50
C THR A 915 -30.15 -70.48 -41.67
N THR A 916 -30.36 -70.63 -40.35
CA THR A 916 -31.61 -70.81 -39.57
C THR A 916 -31.33 -70.89 -38.04
N MET A 917 -32.41 -70.76 -37.25
CA MET A 917 -32.57 -70.60 -35.79
C MET A 917 -32.34 -71.82 -34.88
N ASP A 918 -31.97 -71.54 -33.61
CA ASP A 918 -32.43 -72.04 -32.29
C ASP A 918 -32.38 -73.56 -31.91
N PRO A 919 -32.53 -73.97 -30.61
CA PRO A 919 -32.73 -73.22 -29.35
C PRO A 919 -31.88 -73.66 -28.11
N VAL A 920 -32.12 -72.90 -27.05
CA VAL A 920 -31.79 -72.94 -25.60
C VAL A 920 -32.11 -74.27 -24.87
N GLU A 921 -31.39 -74.54 -23.76
CA GLU A 921 -31.99 -75.19 -22.58
C GLU A 921 -31.44 -74.61 -21.25
N GLU A 922 -32.35 -74.08 -20.44
CA GLU A 922 -32.22 -73.62 -19.05
C GLU A 922 -32.27 -74.80 -18.05
N LEU A 923 -31.92 -74.57 -16.78
CA LEU A 923 -32.59 -75.11 -15.57
C LEU A 923 -32.09 -74.27 -14.36
N ALA A 924 -32.80 -73.25 -13.81
CA ALA A 924 -34.05 -73.19 -13.03
C ALA A 924 -33.82 -73.31 -11.48
N PRO A 925 -34.82 -73.10 -10.58
CA PRO A 925 -35.65 -71.89 -10.32
C PRO A 925 -35.98 -71.62 -8.81
N VAL A 926 -36.91 -70.66 -8.53
CA VAL A 926 -37.87 -70.52 -7.38
C VAL A 926 -37.49 -69.54 -6.22
N LYS A 927 -38.30 -68.58 -5.69
CA LYS A 927 -39.66 -67.99 -5.92
C LYS A 927 -39.84 -66.69 -5.07
N LYS A 928 -40.67 -65.75 -5.59
CA LYS A 928 -41.73 -64.87 -4.96
C LYS A 928 -41.37 -63.90 -3.79
N THR A 929 -41.94 -62.70 -3.56
CA THR A 929 -43.07 -61.90 -4.09
C THR A 929 -43.07 -60.47 -3.48
N PHE A 930 -43.48 -59.49 -4.30
CA PHE A 930 -44.13 -58.16 -4.11
C PHE A 930 -44.08 -57.25 -2.85
N GLU A 931 -43.93 -55.95 -3.20
CA GLU A 931 -44.31 -54.67 -2.57
C GLU A 931 -43.48 -54.05 -1.42
N THR A 932 -42.72 -53.00 -1.77
CA THR A 932 -42.84 -51.60 -1.27
C THR A 932 -41.67 -50.77 -1.83
N SER A 933 -41.92 -49.69 -2.56
CA SER A 933 -40.92 -48.61 -2.77
C SER A 933 -40.91 -47.72 -1.53
N PRO A 934 -39.77 -47.33 -0.92
CA PRO A 934 -38.86 -46.27 -1.43
C PRO A 934 -37.37 -46.48 -0.97
N PRO A 935 -36.37 -45.56 -1.12
CA PRO A 935 -36.46 -44.15 -1.50
C PRO A 935 -35.57 -43.68 -2.65
N VAL A 936 -36.11 -42.70 -3.39
CA VAL A 936 -35.35 -41.82 -4.27
C VAL A 936 -34.46 -40.93 -3.41
N LYS A 937 -33.14 -41.15 -3.48
CA LYS A 937 -32.14 -40.26 -2.90
C LYS A 937 -31.95 -39.04 -3.82
N CYS A 938 -32.48 -37.90 -3.42
CA CYS A 938 -32.16 -36.59 -4.01
C CYS A 938 -30.89 -36.05 -3.32
N MET A 939 -29.78 -35.83 -4.06
CA MET A 939 -28.60 -35.11 -3.54
C MET A 939 -28.15 -33.97 -4.48
N ASP A 940 -28.00 -32.84 -3.79
CA ASP A 940 -27.45 -31.49 -3.96
C ASP A 940 -26.76 -31.03 -5.26
N TYR A 941 -27.19 -29.85 -5.76
CA TYR A 941 -26.49 -29.02 -6.73
C TYR A 941 -26.69 -27.53 -6.41
N GLY A 942 -25.76 -26.97 -5.62
CA GLY A 942 -25.12 -25.69 -5.93
C GLY A 942 -25.99 -24.43 -5.98
N ASP A 943 -25.85 -23.62 -4.92
CA ASP A 943 -25.90 -22.16 -4.74
C ASP A 943 -26.91 -21.24 -5.47
N TYR A 944 -27.50 -21.57 -6.62
CA TYR A 944 -28.41 -20.64 -7.31
C TYR A 944 -29.87 -20.72 -6.80
N CYS A 945 -30.42 -21.93 -6.55
CA CYS A 945 -31.83 -22.08 -6.15
C CYS A 945 -32.07 -21.86 -4.63
N ARG A 946 -31.04 -21.73 -3.79
CA ARG A 946 -31.16 -21.62 -2.30
C ARG A 946 -31.49 -20.21 -1.79
N LEU A 947 -31.19 -19.17 -2.58
CA LEU A 947 -31.29 -17.76 -2.18
C LEU A 947 -32.72 -17.17 -2.21
N TRP A 948 -33.70 -17.86 -2.82
CA TRP A 948 -34.99 -17.24 -3.20
C TRP A 948 -36.27 -17.89 -2.63
N GLY A 949 -36.19 -18.83 -1.68
CA GLY A 949 -37.40 -19.35 -1.00
C GLY A 949 -38.45 -19.97 -1.95
N VAL A 950 -38.01 -20.83 -2.86
CA VAL A 950 -38.76 -21.23 -4.05
C VAL A 950 -39.58 -22.51 -3.83
N LEU A 951 -40.70 -22.39 -3.11
CA LEU A 951 -41.79 -23.39 -3.18
C LEU A 951 -42.97 -22.89 -3.99
N GLN A 952 -43.19 -21.57 -4.03
CA GLN A 952 -44.34 -20.97 -4.69
C GLN A 952 -44.14 -20.71 -6.19
N LEU A 953 -43.06 -21.16 -6.82
CA LEU A 953 -42.75 -20.82 -8.23
C LEU A 953 -42.66 -22.05 -9.16
N CYS A 954 -42.95 -23.26 -8.65
CA CYS A 954 -42.87 -24.51 -9.41
C CYS A 954 -43.90 -24.65 -10.54
N TYR A 955 -44.91 -23.76 -10.60
CA TYR A 955 -45.90 -23.73 -11.67
C TYR A 955 -45.38 -23.04 -12.96
N ARG A 956 -44.18 -22.45 -12.93
CA ARG A 956 -43.59 -21.78 -14.10
C ARG A 956 -42.66 -22.73 -14.86
N ASP A 957 -42.93 -22.87 -16.15
CA ASP A 957 -42.29 -23.85 -17.03
C ASP A 957 -40.77 -23.64 -17.24
N GLN A 958 -40.29 -22.41 -17.07
CA GLN A 958 -38.86 -22.11 -17.11
C GLN A 958 -38.13 -22.51 -15.81
N VAL A 959 -38.82 -22.50 -14.67
CA VAL A 959 -38.26 -22.84 -13.35
C VAL A 959 -38.20 -24.35 -13.16
N SER A 960 -39.23 -25.09 -13.60
CA SER A 960 -39.24 -26.55 -13.58
C SER A 960 -38.13 -27.16 -14.46
N LYS A 961 -37.72 -26.46 -15.52
CA LYS A 961 -36.60 -26.85 -16.40
C LYS A 961 -35.22 -26.57 -15.79
N LEU A 962 -35.10 -25.58 -14.91
CA LEU A 962 -33.83 -25.14 -14.30
C LEU A 962 -33.53 -25.84 -12.96
N CYS A 963 -34.53 -26.07 -12.10
CA CYS A 963 -34.37 -26.81 -10.83
C CYS A 963 -35.23 -28.11 -10.81
N PRO A 964 -35.08 -29.04 -11.79
CA PRO A 964 -36.03 -30.15 -12.03
C PRO A 964 -36.11 -31.17 -10.89
N LYS A 965 -35.04 -31.34 -10.11
CA LYS A 965 -35.01 -32.27 -8.97
C LYS A 965 -35.69 -31.71 -7.72
N THR A 966 -35.84 -30.39 -7.60
CA THR A 966 -36.47 -29.70 -6.45
C THR A 966 -37.95 -29.44 -6.68
N CYS A 967 -38.38 -29.41 -7.94
CA CYS A 967 -39.79 -29.32 -8.34
C CYS A 967 -40.49 -30.69 -8.40
N ASP A 968 -39.79 -31.80 -8.12
CA ASP A 968 -40.40 -33.13 -7.97
C ASP A 968 -41.13 -33.20 -6.63
N SER A 969 -42.44 -33.45 -6.67
CA SER A 969 -43.33 -33.50 -5.51
C SER A 969 -42.99 -34.61 -4.51
N ARG A 970 -42.02 -35.50 -4.82
CA ARG A 970 -41.63 -36.65 -4.00
C ARG A 970 -40.36 -36.45 -3.17
N CYS A 971 -39.58 -35.37 -3.32
CA CYS A 971 -38.45 -35.11 -2.42
C CYS A 971 -38.98 -34.45 -1.12
N SER A 972 -38.93 -35.13 0.02
CA SER A 972 -39.33 -34.58 1.33
C SER A 972 -38.16 -33.90 2.05
N PHE A 973 -38.36 -32.68 2.52
CA PHE A 973 -37.37 -31.97 3.34
C PHE A 973 -37.39 -32.55 4.77
N ALA A 974 -36.30 -33.21 5.19
CA ALA A 974 -36.05 -33.50 6.59
C ALA A 974 -35.35 -32.28 7.22
N VAL A 975 -35.89 -31.85 8.38
CA VAL A 975 -35.62 -30.61 9.12
C VAL A 975 -34.19 -30.51 9.63
#